data_AF-A0A4P9WUN4-F1
#
_entry.id   AF-A0A4P9WUN4-F1
#
_cell.length_a   1.000
_cell.length_b   1.000
_cell.length_c   1.000
_cell.angle_alpha   90.00
_cell.angle_beta   90.00
_cell.angle_gamma   90.00
#
_symmetry.space_group_name_H-M   'P 1'
#
loop_
_entity.id
_entity.type
_entity.pdbx_description
1 polymer ?
#
loop_
_entity_poly.entity_id
_entity_poly.type
_entity_poly.pdbx_seq_one_letter_code
_entity_poly.pdbx_strand_id
1 'polypeptide(L)'
;MTPAPIAVQGNVQANEPRPIGKAAMQQQQQQQQQQQQQQDMSLVNLDAMVANVYAGKDPTCDPAMLKALEQGHTATNYIACALLYLQANPLLTEPLTPQQCKDEVAGGFDVCSVANLCWLHMCRLMKRDLPRQMMWCTAANMSQACPANLAALWLEDSATGVNPSFTRTPDGLANLLRGGQNPFRMPASLCLDLTAAYGAVLDNPQMLVACMVVDGMPETGPAAAIWQRLPCIDPVESGAVLPIVYLNGQGPFSCMSDAQLGRLFGSLGYQPRLLGASDDDGDRLQANMAASMDWAMAQMVQIQDAARRGATGATETRAQPPRWPMLMMRMPARCMGPTLPAADMTLAAKLQRPAGIQMAMQDKPLVMPMDFASLQKQITAMPMPMPMPMPMAMVMTMPMPVTMGTSARVMDTRMLLHLQCGRNGAMPLSSPKKNENERNALEAYLRTCNPAALFGQDCTSLPYLACLLPRQTPGRQALEQPAKAMMTTLEMPNTSQQGAAFMAQASRHETQACRASACSAPAMLAPFLNEVCVKNAGRFRLMPAEPQQSHLLGYCRMGRRTLVCSSETSPFRPSSDLVMTLCQYQKMCAEIPSLRLPAMTFLETCSLLTQSRMAFSQQTAGMLDILLCAMGHAQKPGMNVPVFEALQREAVCDTGIFFPVDANSLVATTQQCLKATNAMNLIVSSTTPLPVWTASVAEAEQQCADGFACYTWAGTAGLGEDVDIVLCGIGCEMVLEIIGCAQLLKQACPDLRFRVIAIIDLMLLSREGGHPRALSRAAFEQLFTVDKPCVMAFQGHDATLRNLLYNRATRGEAIQRMILRGTSDPMRANGVSRMMFLASNGCTRYHLCYDAVQAAAANAGDKHAICKTMRSELDRQANYIIENGCDAPECMSVPF
;
A
#
# COMPACT_ATOMS: atom_id res chain seq x y z
N MET A 1 83.69 14.65 50.39
CA MET A 1 83.74 14.74 51.86
C MET A 1 82.52 15.50 52.32
N THR A 2 81.77 14.89 53.21
CA THR A 2 80.59 15.44 53.90
C THR A 2 80.94 16.72 54.67
N PRO A 3 79.93 17.50 55.05
CA PRO A 3 79.49 17.35 56.44
C PRO A 3 77.96 17.32 56.60
N ALA A 4 77.55 16.58 57.62
CA ALA A 4 76.22 16.52 58.20
C ALA A 4 76.25 17.31 59.56
N PRO A 5 75.23 17.24 60.44
CA PRO A 5 73.89 17.84 60.37
C PRO A 5 73.49 18.54 61.70
N ILE A 6 72.35 19.27 61.74
CA ILE A 6 71.50 19.41 62.94
C ILE A 6 70.02 19.41 62.53
N ALA A 7 69.21 18.67 63.29
CA ALA A 7 67.86 18.18 63.00
C ALA A 7 66.71 19.04 63.57
N VAL A 8 65.51 18.91 63.00
CA VAL A 8 64.22 19.12 63.71
C VAL A 8 63.18 18.09 63.22
N GLN A 9 62.52 17.44 64.19
CA GLN A 9 61.45 16.43 64.15
C GLN A 9 60.21 16.92 63.35
N GLY A 10 59.35 16.14 62.69
CA GLY A 10 59.02 14.72 62.80
C GLY A 10 57.61 14.54 63.38
N ASN A 11 56.54 14.61 62.55
CA ASN A 11 55.36 13.73 62.67
C ASN A 11 54.30 13.90 61.54
N VAL A 12 53.55 12.80 61.35
CA VAL A 12 52.27 12.61 60.62
C VAL A 12 52.34 12.00 59.20
N GLN A 13 52.39 10.66 59.21
CA GLN A 13 51.67 9.66 58.41
C GLN A 13 51.41 9.91 56.90
N ALA A 14 51.97 8.98 56.11
CA ALA A 14 51.69 8.75 54.70
C ALA A 14 50.21 8.45 54.42
N ASN A 15 49.66 9.13 53.41
CA ASN A 15 48.44 8.71 52.72
C ASN A 15 48.80 8.54 51.24
N GLU A 16 49.15 7.30 50.86
CA GLU A 16 49.30 6.93 49.45
C GLU A 16 47.93 6.96 48.75
N PRO A 17 47.83 7.47 47.51
CA PRO A 17 46.59 7.39 46.75
C PRO A 17 46.39 5.93 46.29
N ARG A 18 45.31 5.29 46.76
CA ARG A 18 44.95 3.94 46.32
C ARG A 18 44.73 3.91 44.79
N PRO A 19 45.25 2.92 44.07
CA PRO A 19 45.03 2.78 42.64
C PRO A 19 43.55 2.47 42.40
N ILE A 20 42.85 3.33 41.67
CA ILE A 20 41.53 3.02 41.11
C ILE A 20 41.74 1.85 40.14
N GLY A 21 41.47 0.62 40.59
CA GLY A 21 41.66 -0.58 39.79
C GLY A 21 40.85 -0.49 38.50
N LYS A 22 41.36 -1.08 37.41
CA LYS A 22 40.70 -1.14 36.09
C LYS A 22 39.20 -1.54 36.16
N ALA A 23 38.82 -2.33 37.17
CA ALA A 23 37.44 -2.71 37.46
C ALA A 23 36.53 -1.52 37.86
N ALA A 24 37.03 -0.55 38.65
CA ALA A 24 36.26 0.64 39.02
C ALA A 24 36.08 1.60 37.84
N MET A 25 37.09 1.70 36.97
CA MET A 25 37.00 2.49 35.73
C MET A 25 36.04 1.85 34.71
N GLN A 26 36.02 0.51 34.61
CA GLN A 26 35.02 -0.23 33.83
C GLN A 26 33.60 -0.11 34.42
N GLN A 27 33.46 -0.15 35.74
CA GLN A 27 32.16 0.08 36.40
C GLN A 27 31.66 1.51 36.17
N GLN A 28 32.53 2.50 36.20
CA GLN A 28 32.17 3.90 35.95
C GLN A 28 31.79 4.12 34.49
N GLN A 29 32.49 3.49 33.53
CA GLN A 29 32.09 3.47 32.12
C GLN A 29 30.77 2.72 31.89
N GLN A 30 30.54 1.58 32.55
CA GLN A 30 29.27 0.86 32.47
C GLN A 30 28.12 1.67 33.08
N GLN A 31 28.33 2.36 34.20
CA GLN A 31 27.34 3.24 34.80
C GLN A 31 27.05 4.46 33.91
N GLN A 32 28.06 5.06 33.29
CA GLN A 32 27.86 6.14 32.33
C GLN A 32 27.11 5.65 31.08
N GLN A 33 27.45 4.48 30.54
CA GLN A 33 26.73 3.87 29.43
C GLN A 33 25.29 3.52 29.79
N GLN A 34 25.03 3.00 31.01
CA GLN A 34 23.69 2.72 31.50
C GLN A 34 22.86 3.99 31.73
N GLN A 35 23.46 5.04 32.29
CA GLN A 35 22.80 6.34 32.46
C GLN A 35 22.50 6.99 31.12
N GLN A 36 23.44 6.92 30.17
CA GLN A 36 23.25 7.42 28.81
C GLN A 36 22.15 6.63 28.10
N GLN A 37 22.14 5.29 28.21
CA GLN A 37 21.06 4.43 27.70
C GLN A 37 19.71 4.71 28.36
N GLN A 38 19.68 5.04 29.65
CA GLN A 38 18.43 5.39 30.35
C GLN A 38 17.89 6.76 29.95
N GLN A 39 18.77 7.76 29.80
CA GLN A 39 18.39 9.09 29.28
C GLN A 39 17.91 8.99 27.83
N ASP A 40 18.58 8.18 27.03
CA ASP A 40 18.28 7.89 25.63
C ASP A 40 16.90 7.25 25.42
N MET A 41 16.37 6.53 26.40
CA MET A 41 15.07 5.83 26.31
C MET A 41 13.94 6.58 27.03
N SER A 42 14.23 7.81 27.48
CA SER A 42 13.29 8.69 28.16
C SER A 42 12.60 9.66 27.19
N LEU A 43 11.44 10.19 27.58
CA LEU A 43 10.73 11.19 26.79
C LEU A 43 11.51 12.51 26.77
N VAL A 44 11.52 13.19 25.62
CA VAL A 44 12.15 14.50 25.49
C VAL A 44 11.37 15.55 26.29
N ASN A 45 12.07 16.30 27.15
CA ASN A 45 11.53 17.43 27.90
C ASN A 45 11.88 18.76 27.18
N LEU A 46 10.86 19.57 26.88
CA LEU A 46 11.00 20.88 26.23
C LEU A 46 10.38 22.03 27.04
N ASP A 47 10.09 21.83 28.33
CA ASP A 47 9.29 22.76 29.15
C ASP A 47 9.86 24.20 29.16
N ALA A 48 11.19 24.32 29.17
CA ALA A 48 11.88 25.61 29.09
C ALA A 48 11.66 26.32 27.74
N MET A 49 11.69 25.58 26.62
CA MET A 49 11.40 26.15 25.29
C MET A 49 9.92 26.57 25.21
N VAL A 50 9.00 25.74 25.71
CA VAL A 50 7.57 26.07 25.76
C VAL A 50 7.33 27.34 26.55
N ALA A 51 7.96 27.48 27.73
CA ALA A 51 7.85 28.67 28.55
C ALA A 51 8.39 29.93 27.85
N ASN A 52 9.48 29.81 27.06
CA ASN A 52 10.03 30.93 26.30
C ASN A 52 9.11 31.38 25.15
N VAL A 53 8.54 30.43 24.40
CA VAL A 53 7.56 30.73 23.34
C VAL A 53 6.33 31.40 23.94
N TYR A 54 5.78 30.83 25.02
CA TYR A 54 4.59 31.39 25.69
C TYR A 54 4.85 32.80 26.26
N ALA A 55 6.05 33.05 26.79
CA ALA A 55 6.44 34.36 27.30
C ALA A 55 6.78 35.38 26.17
N GLY A 56 6.65 35.01 24.89
CA GLY A 56 6.98 35.88 23.76
C GLY A 56 8.47 36.19 23.62
N LYS A 57 9.33 35.36 24.21
CA LYS A 57 10.80 35.53 24.18
C LYS A 57 11.45 34.82 22.99
N ASP A 58 10.71 33.97 22.29
CA ASP A 58 11.21 33.25 21.12
C ASP A 58 11.01 34.09 19.84
N PRO A 59 12.09 34.43 19.10
CA PRO A 59 11.97 35.15 17.85
C PRO A 59 11.30 34.35 16.71
N THR A 60 11.18 33.02 16.82
CA THR A 60 10.55 32.18 15.77
C THR A 60 9.01 32.14 15.86
N CYS A 61 8.45 32.52 17.01
CA CYS A 61 7.01 32.51 17.27
C CYS A 61 6.66 33.66 18.24
N ASP A 62 6.45 34.84 17.68
CA ASP A 62 6.08 36.03 18.45
C ASP A 62 4.61 35.98 18.93
N PRO A 63 4.19 36.85 19.87
CA PRO A 63 2.81 36.86 20.36
C PRO A 63 1.76 37.09 19.27
N ALA A 64 2.09 37.81 18.19
CA ALA A 64 1.20 38.02 17.06
C ALA A 64 0.98 36.72 16.25
N MET A 65 2.04 35.94 16.04
CA MET A 65 1.97 34.61 15.42
C MET A 65 1.18 33.63 16.26
N LEU A 66 1.40 33.59 17.59
CA LEU A 66 0.62 32.73 18.48
C LEU A 66 -0.87 33.03 18.40
N LYS A 67 -1.25 34.32 18.43
CA LYS A 67 -2.64 34.73 18.26
C LYS A 67 -3.20 34.36 16.88
N ALA A 68 -2.39 34.47 15.82
CA ALA A 68 -2.80 34.04 14.48
C ALA A 68 -3.02 32.53 14.42
N LEU A 69 -2.18 31.71 15.06
CA LEU A 69 -2.34 30.25 15.17
C LEU A 69 -3.63 29.89 15.90
N GLU A 70 -3.96 30.56 17.00
CA GLU A 70 -5.22 30.36 17.74
C GLU A 70 -6.45 30.69 16.89
N GLN A 71 -6.44 31.83 16.20
CA GLN A 71 -7.53 32.23 15.31
C GLN A 71 -7.66 31.27 14.11
N GLY A 72 -6.54 30.86 13.52
CA GLY A 72 -6.51 29.86 12.46
C GLY A 72 -7.04 28.50 12.91
N HIS A 73 -6.70 28.07 14.12
CA HIS A 73 -7.18 26.81 14.69
C HIS A 73 -8.69 26.86 14.96
N THR A 74 -9.17 27.99 15.44
CA THR A 74 -10.61 28.23 15.64
C THR A 74 -11.36 28.22 14.31
N ALA A 75 -10.84 28.88 13.26
CA ALA A 75 -11.49 28.95 11.96
C ALA A 75 -11.52 27.60 11.21
N THR A 76 -10.40 26.87 11.21
CA THR A 76 -10.32 25.52 10.64
C THR A 76 -11.26 24.55 11.37
N ASN A 77 -11.34 24.63 12.70
CA ASN A 77 -12.26 23.83 13.51
C ASN A 77 -13.72 24.18 13.24
N TYR A 78 -14.04 25.46 13.07
CA TYR A 78 -15.38 25.88 12.68
C TYR A 78 -15.80 25.27 11.34
N ILE A 79 -14.94 25.36 10.31
CA ILE A 79 -15.23 24.78 8.99
C ILE A 79 -15.37 23.26 9.07
N ALA A 80 -14.47 22.57 9.79
CA ALA A 80 -14.55 21.13 9.97
C ALA A 80 -15.84 20.72 10.70
N CYS A 81 -16.23 21.45 11.76
CA CYS A 81 -17.49 21.22 12.47
C CYS A 81 -18.70 21.45 11.55
N ALA A 82 -18.70 22.53 10.78
CA ALA A 82 -19.75 22.83 9.81
C ALA A 82 -19.83 21.74 8.72
N LEU A 83 -18.70 21.24 8.21
CA LEU A 83 -18.67 20.16 7.22
C LEU A 83 -19.25 18.85 7.74
N LEU A 84 -19.05 18.56 9.02
CA LEU A 84 -19.63 17.39 9.67
C LEU A 84 -21.15 17.56 9.79
N TYR A 85 -21.63 18.67 10.35
CA TYR A 85 -23.01 18.79 10.85
C TYR A 85 -23.98 19.57 9.95
N LEU A 86 -23.49 20.52 9.15
CA LEU A 86 -24.31 21.48 8.40
C LEU A 86 -24.36 21.16 6.90
N GLN A 87 -25.47 21.53 6.27
CA GLN A 87 -25.65 21.52 4.81
C GLN A 87 -26.04 22.89 4.23
N ALA A 88 -26.37 23.86 5.07
CA ALA A 88 -26.69 25.25 4.72
C ALA A 88 -26.34 26.19 5.89
N ASN A 89 -26.48 27.51 5.69
CA ASN A 89 -26.18 28.55 6.68
C ASN A 89 -24.73 28.48 7.21
N PRO A 90 -23.71 28.56 6.33
CA PRO A 90 -22.30 28.34 6.70
C PRO A 90 -21.76 29.35 7.71
N LEU A 91 -22.34 30.54 7.82
CA LEU A 91 -21.86 31.63 8.69
C LEU A 91 -22.77 31.89 9.91
N LEU A 92 -23.83 31.08 10.10
CA LEU A 92 -24.81 31.25 11.19
C LEU A 92 -25.41 32.66 11.28
N THR A 93 -25.77 33.23 10.13
CA THR A 93 -26.44 34.54 10.03
C THR A 93 -27.83 34.52 10.66
N GLU A 94 -28.47 33.35 10.67
CA GLU A 94 -29.76 33.07 11.29
C GLU A 94 -29.65 31.89 12.28
N PRO A 95 -30.61 31.74 13.23
CA PRO A 95 -30.68 30.59 14.14
C PRO A 95 -30.77 29.26 13.41
N LEU A 96 -30.20 28.20 13.99
CA LEU A 96 -30.04 26.93 13.29
C LEU A 96 -31.35 26.13 13.24
N THR A 97 -31.83 25.86 12.02
CA THR A 97 -33.04 25.05 11.82
C THR A 97 -32.72 23.58 11.57
N PRO A 98 -33.65 22.63 11.85
CA PRO A 98 -33.43 21.20 11.58
C PRO A 98 -33.05 20.93 10.11
N GLN A 99 -33.65 21.66 9.17
CA GLN A 99 -33.41 21.51 7.72
C GLN A 99 -31.99 21.92 7.31
N GLN A 100 -31.27 22.69 8.13
CA GLN A 100 -29.90 23.10 7.87
C GLN A 100 -28.87 22.09 8.38
N CYS A 101 -29.29 21.12 9.19
CA CYS A 101 -28.47 20.03 9.68
C CYS A 101 -28.52 18.82 8.73
N LYS A 102 -27.44 18.04 8.68
CA LYS A 102 -27.37 16.78 7.94
C LYS A 102 -28.15 15.65 8.63
N ASP A 103 -28.69 14.71 7.84
CA ASP A 103 -29.40 13.53 8.34
C ASP A 103 -28.47 12.50 8.99
N GLU A 104 -27.33 12.25 8.36
CA GLU A 104 -26.31 11.34 8.83
C GLU A 104 -25.03 12.11 9.10
N VAL A 105 -24.51 11.99 10.32
CA VAL A 105 -23.23 12.58 10.70
C VAL A 105 -22.22 11.46 10.89
N ALA A 106 -21.23 11.39 10.02
CA ALA A 106 -20.08 10.49 10.14
C ALA A 106 -18.80 11.28 10.46
N GLY A 107 -17.74 10.65 10.98
CA GLY A 107 -16.43 11.30 11.18
C GLY A 107 -16.03 11.52 12.64
N GLY A 108 -14.89 12.18 12.85
CA GLY A 108 -14.28 12.37 14.17
C GLY A 108 -13.79 13.80 14.35
N PHE A 109 -14.54 14.62 15.07
CA PHE A 109 -14.22 16.03 15.25
C PHE A 109 -12.90 16.23 16.02
N ASP A 110 -12.61 15.34 16.97
CA ASP A 110 -11.38 15.36 17.74
C ASP A 110 -10.14 15.17 16.85
N VAL A 111 -10.20 14.21 15.94
CA VAL A 111 -9.17 13.95 14.92
C VAL A 111 -9.01 15.17 13.99
N CYS A 112 -10.13 15.79 13.58
CA CYS A 112 -10.09 17.01 12.77
C CYS A 112 -9.35 18.15 13.48
N SER A 113 -9.63 18.38 14.75
CA SER A 113 -9.02 19.49 15.50
C SER A 113 -7.51 19.30 15.68
N VAL A 114 -7.05 18.07 15.95
CA VAL A 114 -5.62 17.77 16.03
C VAL A 114 -4.94 17.91 14.66
N ALA A 115 -5.58 17.43 13.60
CA ALA A 115 -5.07 17.56 12.24
C ALA A 115 -4.91 19.04 11.84
N ASN A 116 -5.92 19.86 12.13
CA ASN A 116 -5.91 21.30 11.90
C ASN A 116 -4.78 21.99 12.66
N LEU A 117 -4.58 21.66 13.93
CA LEU A 117 -3.48 22.18 14.74
C LEU A 117 -2.13 21.87 14.08
N CYS A 118 -1.90 20.61 13.71
CA CYS A 118 -0.64 20.18 13.08
C CYS A 118 -0.41 20.90 11.75
N TRP A 119 -1.44 20.98 10.89
CA TRP A 119 -1.36 21.64 9.59
C TRP A 119 -1.04 23.14 9.72
N LEU A 120 -1.62 23.86 10.69
CA LEU A 120 -1.32 25.27 10.93
C LEU A 120 0.12 25.51 11.33
N HIS A 121 0.65 24.68 12.24
CA HIS A 121 2.06 24.76 12.64
C HIS A 121 3.00 24.38 11.50
N MET A 122 2.60 23.45 10.63
CA MET A 122 3.33 23.21 9.37
C MET A 122 3.32 24.42 8.45
N CYS A 123 2.19 25.13 8.31
CA CYS A 123 2.14 26.36 7.51
C CYS A 123 3.11 27.44 8.04
N ARG A 124 3.17 27.60 9.37
CA ARG A 124 4.16 28.46 10.02
C ARG A 124 5.59 28.05 9.65
N LEU A 125 5.93 26.77 9.78
CA LEU A 125 7.25 26.23 9.43
C LEU A 125 7.59 26.44 7.95
N MET A 126 6.64 26.13 7.06
CA MET A 126 6.80 26.33 5.61
C MET A 126 7.13 27.78 5.29
N LYS A 127 6.46 28.74 5.94
CA LYS A 127 6.69 30.17 5.72
C LYS A 127 8.05 30.63 6.25
N ARG A 128 8.51 30.09 7.39
CA ARG A 128 9.81 30.42 7.99
C ARG A 128 10.98 29.85 7.20
N ASP A 129 10.87 28.58 6.80
CA ASP A 129 11.98 27.77 6.28
C ASP A 129 11.90 27.56 4.76
N LEU A 130 11.39 28.55 4.02
CA LEU A 130 11.41 28.55 2.55
C LEU A 130 12.86 28.46 2.04
N PRO A 131 13.17 27.59 1.06
CA PRO A 131 12.25 26.93 0.11
C PRO A 131 12.06 25.40 0.32
N ARG A 132 12.12 24.86 1.54
CA ARG A 132 12.00 23.40 1.77
C ARG A 132 10.66 22.83 1.25
N GLN A 133 10.69 21.64 0.67
CA GLN A 133 9.47 20.91 0.25
C GLN A 133 8.86 20.23 1.47
N MET A 134 7.61 20.56 1.80
CA MET A 134 6.91 19.97 2.94
C MET A 134 5.58 19.37 2.50
N MET A 135 5.26 18.15 2.95
CA MET A 135 3.96 17.51 2.75
C MET A 135 3.31 17.14 4.07
N TRP A 136 2.01 17.40 4.12
CA TRP A 136 1.14 17.01 5.20
C TRP A 136 0.41 15.71 4.86
N CYS A 137 0.42 14.74 5.77
CA CYS A 137 -0.29 13.47 5.62
C CYS A 137 -1.13 13.17 6.87
N THR A 138 -2.37 12.70 6.66
CA THR A 138 -3.26 12.24 7.73
C THR A 138 -3.52 10.75 7.57
N ALA A 139 -2.90 9.92 8.40
CA ALA A 139 -3.15 8.50 8.54
C ALA A 139 -4.29 8.26 9.55
N ALA A 140 -5.49 8.60 9.12
CA ALA A 140 -6.74 8.36 9.82
C ALA A 140 -7.76 7.84 8.82
N ASN A 141 -8.76 7.09 9.30
CA ASN A 141 -9.91 6.73 8.46
C ASN A 141 -10.42 7.99 7.75
N MET A 142 -10.64 7.90 6.45
CA MET A 142 -10.91 9.07 5.60
C MET A 142 -12.10 9.89 6.12
N SER A 143 -13.12 9.23 6.68
CA SER A 143 -14.27 9.89 7.32
C SER A 143 -13.89 10.79 8.50
N GLN A 144 -12.78 10.53 9.20
CA GLN A 144 -12.37 11.26 10.40
C GLN A 144 -11.56 12.53 10.11
N ALA A 145 -10.61 12.49 9.16
CA ALA A 145 -9.69 13.61 8.92
C ALA A 145 -10.00 14.40 7.63
N CYS A 146 -10.87 13.91 6.74
CA CYS A 146 -11.21 14.61 5.50
C CYS A 146 -11.77 16.03 5.74
N PRO A 147 -12.67 16.28 6.72
CA PRO A 147 -13.17 17.64 6.97
C PRO A 147 -12.06 18.64 7.32
N ALA A 148 -11.03 18.21 8.06
CA ALA A 148 -9.86 19.04 8.36
C ALA A 148 -9.04 19.36 7.10
N ASN A 149 -8.77 18.36 6.26
CA ASN A 149 -8.04 18.56 5.01
C ASN A 149 -8.83 19.45 4.02
N LEU A 150 -10.16 19.32 3.97
CA LEU A 150 -11.02 20.19 3.16
C LEU A 150 -11.03 21.63 3.68
N ALA A 151 -11.07 21.81 5.00
CA ALA A 151 -10.98 23.13 5.63
C ALA A 151 -9.65 23.81 5.29
N ALA A 152 -8.54 23.09 5.39
CA ALA A 152 -7.21 23.55 4.98
C ALA A 152 -7.17 23.97 3.50
N LEU A 153 -7.63 23.10 2.60
CA LEU A 153 -7.65 23.36 1.15
C LEU A 153 -8.51 24.57 0.77
N TRP A 154 -9.62 24.80 1.48
CA TRP A 154 -10.49 25.96 1.25
C TRP A 154 -9.85 27.26 1.75
N LEU A 155 -9.21 27.25 2.92
CA LEU A 155 -8.50 28.43 3.45
C LEU A 155 -7.33 28.86 2.55
N GLU A 156 -6.60 27.88 2.01
CA GLU A 156 -5.52 28.10 1.03
C GLU A 156 -6.01 28.57 -0.35
N ASP A 157 -7.32 28.53 -0.62
CA ASP A 157 -7.93 28.70 -1.96
C ASP A 157 -7.47 27.61 -2.98
N SER A 158 -6.84 26.55 -2.48
CA SER A 158 -6.39 25.37 -3.26
C SER A 158 -7.56 24.51 -3.75
N ALA A 159 -8.73 24.58 -3.09
CA ALA A 159 -9.95 23.86 -3.47
C ALA A 159 -10.53 24.34 -4.81
N THR A 160 -10.48 25.65 -5.07
CA THR A 160 -10.96 26.31 -6.29
C THR A 160 -10.28 25.75 -7.54
N GLY A 161 -8.99 25.42 -7.44
CA GLY A 161 -8.22 24.84 -8.55
C GLY A 161 -8.61 23.40 -8.94
N VAL A 162 -9.38 22.69 -8.10
CA VAL A 162 -9.95 21.37 -8.46
C VAL A 162 -11.42 21.46 -8.81
N ASN A 163 -12.19 22.22 -8.05
CA ASN A 163 -13.58 22.48 -8.37
C ASN A 163 -13.84 23.99 -8.30
N PRO A 164 -14.10 24.64 -9.45
CA PRO A 164 -14.38 26.07 -9.51
C PRO A 164 -15.57 26.52 -8.63
N SER A 165 -16.43 25.58 -8.19
CA SER A 165 -17.56 25.87 -7.30
C SER A 165 -17.17 26.06 -5.83
N PHE A 166 -15.96 25.66 -5.42
CA PHE A 166 -15.47 25.72 -4.04
C PHE A 166 -14.59 26.95 -3.79
N THR A 167 -15.05 28.12 -4.25
CA THR A 167 -14.34 29.40 -4.06
C THR A 167 -14.25 29.78 -2.59
N ARG A 168 -13.23 30.58 -2.23
CA ARG A 168 -13.10 31.19 -0.89
C ARG A 168 -14.08 32.36 -0.70
N THR A 169 -15.37 32.07 -0.84
CA THR A 169 -16.52 32.97 -0.66
C THR A 169 -17.58 32.28 0.20
N PRO A 170 -18.57 33.01 0.76
CA PRO A 170 -19.68 32.40 1.48
C PRO A 170 -20.44 31.34 0.66
N ASP A 171 -20.66 31.60 -0.63
CA ASP A 171 -21.33 30.67 -1.55
C ASP A 171 -20.49 29.42 -1.82
N GLY A 172 -19.18 29.60 -2.02
CA GLY A 172 -18.26 28.48 -2.21
C GLY A 172 -18.15 27.59 -0.96
N LEU A 173 -18.18 28.19 0.23
CA LEU A 173 -18.26 27.43 1.49
C LEU A 173 -19.60 26.68 1.59
N ALA A 174 -20.73 27.30 1.25
CA ALA A 174 -22.03 26.63 1.22
C ALA A 174 -22.04 25.44 0.23
N ASN A 175 -21.43 25.60 -0.95
CA ASN A 175 -21.26 24.52 -1.92
C ASN A 175 -20.43 23.36 -1.35
N LEU A 176 -19.34 23.68 -0.63
CA LEU A 176 -18.50 22.68 0.03
C LEU A 176 -19.28 21.92 1.11
N LEU A 177 -20.09 22.61 1.93
CA LEU A 177 -20.94 21.98 2.94
C LEU A 177 -21.96 21.02 2.34
N ARG A 178 -22.61 21.42 1.22
CA ARG A 178 -23.55 20.58 0.47
C ARG A 178 -22.90 19.34 -0.13
N GLY A 179 -21.63 19.45 -0.55
CA GLY A 179 -20.84 18.30 -1.02
C GLY A 179 -20.51 17.26 0.07
N GLY A 180 -20.74 17.59 1.34
CA GLY A 180 -20.60 16.64 2.45
C GLY A 180 -19.16 16.41 2.88
N GLN A 181 -18.92 15.27 3.51
CA GLN A 181 -17.61 14.91 4.09
C GLN A 181 -16.62 14.36 3.07
N ASN A 182 -17.11 14.08 1.86
CA ASN A 182 -16.30 13.56 0.77
C ASN A 182 -16.79 14.11 -0.58
N PRO A 183 -16.72 15.44 -0.77
CA PRO A 183 -17.22 16.10 -1.98
C PRO A 183 -16.46 15.66 -3.24
N PHE A 184 -15.25 15.11 -3.07
CA PHE A 184 -14.40 14.60 -4.13
C PHE A 184 -14.55 13.09 -4.37
N ARG A 185 -15.47 12.39 -3.69
CA ARG A 185 -15.71 10.93 -3.82
C ARG A 185 -14.45 10.07 -3.64
N MET A 186 -13.57 10.48 -2.71
CA MET A 186 -12.38 9.72 -2.32
C MET A 186 -12.74 8.34 -1.73
N PRO A 187 -12.01 7.26 -2.05
CA PRO A 187 -12.27 5.94 -1.50
C PRO A 187 -12.00 5.93 0.00
N ALA A 188 -12.94 5.36 0.76
CA ALA A 188 -12.92 5.38 2.23
C ALA A 188 -11.70 4.67 2.85
N SER A 189 -11.05 3.76 2.12
CA SER A 189 -9.87 3.00 2.56
C SER A 189 -8.54 3.68 2.28
N LEU A 190 -8.54 4.87 1.67
CA LEU A 190 -7.31 5.56 1.31
C LEU A 190 -6.73 6.35 2.47
N CYS A 191 -6.25 5.62 3.47
CA CYS A 191 -5.31 6.20 4.41
C CYS A 191 -3.96 6.30 3.68
N LEU A 192 -3.51 7.52 3.38
CA LEU A 192 -2.07 7.75 3.20
C LEU A 192 -1.45 7.53 4.56
N ASP A 193 -1.12 6.28 4.85
CA ASP A 193 -0.49 5.88 6.09
C ASP A 193 0.94 6.41 6.17
N LEU A 194 1.58 6.22 7.33
CA LEU A 194 3.00 6.46 7.55
C LEU A 194 3.89 5.81 6.47
N THR A 195 3.40 4.76 5.83
CA THR A 195 4.01 4.08 4.69
C THR A 195 4.15 4.97 3.45
N ALA A 196 3.09 5.68 3.07
CA ALA A 196 3.11 6.62 1.96
C ALA A 196 4.00 7.82 2.30
N ALA A 197 4.04 8.24 3.56
CA ALA A 197 4.98 9.26 4.01
C ALA A 197 6.45 8.83 3.81
N TYR A 198 6.79 7.60 4.20
CA TYR A 198 8.13 7.03 3.95
C TYR A 198 8.43 6.92 2.46
N GLY A 199 7.48 6.47 1.64
CA GLY A 199 7.67 6.41 0.18
C GLY A 199 7.89 7.79 -0.47
N ALA A 200 7.25 8.83 0.04
CA ALA A 200 7.37 10.17 -0.50
C ALA A 200 8.75 10.81 -0.23
N VAL A 201 9.43 10.44 0.86
CA VAL A 201 10.76 10.99 1.19
C VAL A 201 11.93 10.24 0.54
N LEU A 202 11.73 8.98 0.11
CA LEU A 202 12.79 8.21 -0.55
C LEU A 202 13.35 9.01 -1.72
N ASP A 203 14.66 8.98 -1.94
CA ASP A 203 15.36 9.65 -3.05
C ASP A 203 15.02 11.17 -3.23
N ASN A 204 14.46 11.81 -2.20
CA ASN A 204 14.13 13.24 -2.20
C ASN A 204 14.69 13.91 -0.92
N PRO A 205 15.97 14.33 -0.92
CA PRO A 205 16.67 14.78 0.28
C PRO A 205 16.16 16.11 0.86
N GLN A 206 15.38 16.86 0.08
CA GLN A 206 14.77 18.14 0.48
C GLN A 206 13.34 17.97 0.98
N MET A 207 12.77 16.75 0.86
CA MET A 207 11.41 16.47 1.27
C MET A 207 11.30 16.31 2.78
N LEU A 208 10.29 16.95 3.35
CA LEU A 208 9.89 16.71 4.72
C LEU A 208 8.41 16.35 4.75
N VAL A 209 8.06 15.26 5.41
CA VAL A 209 6.67 14.81 5.54
C VAL A 209 6.29 14.76 7.00
N ALA A 210 5.29 15.53 7.42
CA ALA A 210 4.67 15.31 8.72
C ALA A 210 3.43 14.42 8.54
N CYS A 211 3.38 13.32 9.29
CA CYS A 211 2.34 12.32 9.17
C CYS A 211 1.64 12.12 10.51
N MET A 212 0.37 12.52 10.61
CA MET A 212 -0.45 12.27 11.78
C MET A 212 -1.00 10.84 11.77
N VAL A 213 -0.81 10.09 12.84
CA VAL A 213 -1.31 8.71 13.01
C VAL A 213 -2.23 8.66 14.23
N VAL A 214 -3.45 8.16 14.07
CA VAL A 214 -4.39 8.00 15.19
C VAL A 214 -4.13 6.67 15.90
N ASP A 215 -4.13 6.66 17.23
CA ASP A 215 -3.81 5.49 18.08
C ASP A 215 -4.66 4.23 17.84
N GLY A 216 -5.84 4.31 17.20
CA GLY A 216 -6.60 3.12 16.79
C GLY A 216 -6.01 2.36 15.58
N MET A 217 -5.15 3.00 14.78
CA MET A 217 -4.57 2.43 13.55
C MET A 217 -3.41 1.45 13.75
N PRO A 218 -2.49 1.65 14.72
CA PRO A 218 -1.37 0.74 15.03
C PRO A 218 -1.75 -0.71 15.37
N GLU A 219 -3.02 -1.03 15.63
CA GLU A 219 -3.49 -2.40 15.87
C GLU A 219 -3.43 -3.30 14.62
N THR A 220 -3.36 -2.71 13.42
CA THR A 220 -3.27 -3.49 12.18
C THR A 220 -1.85 -3.99 11.95
N GLY A 221 -1.69 -5.23 11.47
CA GLY A 221 -0.38 -5.84 11.21
C GLY A 221 0.56 -4.96 10.36
N PRO A 222 0.10 -4.38 9.25
CA PRO A 222 0.90 -3.44 8.46
C PRO A 222 1.32 -2.17 9.21
N ALA A 223 0.42 -1.58 10.01
CA ALA A 223 0.70 -0.37 10.78
C ALA A 223 1.63 -0.62 11.99
N ALA A 224 1.67 -1.83 12.54
CA ALA A 224 2.66 -2.20 13.54
C ALA A 224 4.06 -2.38 12.92
N ALA A 225 4.13 -3.03 11.75
CA ALA A 225 5.38 -3.33 11.07
C ALA A 225 6.09 -2.09 10.50
N ILE A 226 5.36 -1.03 10.13
CA ILE A 226 5.95 0.16 9.51
C ILE A 226 6.88 0.93 10.47
N TRP A 227 6.61 0.91 11.78
CA TRP A 227 7.45 1.60 12.76
C TRP A 227 8.88 1.03 12.82
N GLN A 228 9.07 -0.22 12.41
CA GLN A 228 10.36 -0.90 12.35
C GLN A 228 11.15 -0.58 11.07
N ARG A 229 10.60 0.21 10.14
CA ARG A 229 11.17 0.45 8.80
C ARG A 229 12.02 1.71 8.68
N LEU A 230 12.30 2.40 9.78
CA LEU A 230 13.27 3.50 9.83
C LEU A 230 14.62 3.19 9.15
N PRO A 231 15.21 1.98 9.28
CA PRO A 231 16.47 1.66 8.61
C PRO A 231 16.41 1.70 7.08
N CYS A 232 15.21 1.73 6.48
CA CYS A 232 15.04 1.87 5.03
C CYS A 232 15.21 3.33 4.55
N ILE A 233 15.28 4.30 5.46
CA ILE A 233 15.46 5.73 5.14
C ILE A 233 16.92 6.12 5.38
N ASP A 234 17.62 6.44 4.30
CA ASP A 234 18.97 6.98 4.38
C ASP A 234 18.93 8.52 4.45
N PRO A 235 19.38 9.17 5.54
CA PRO A 235 19.39 10.64 5.65
C PRO A 235 20.27 11.35 4.60
N VAL A 236 21.18 10.63 3.93
CA VAL A 236 21.99 11.18 2.83
C VAL A 236 21.14 11.39 1.59
N GLU A 237 20.44 10.36 1.13
CA GLU A 237 19.70 10.34 -0.14
C GLU A 237 18.21 10.67 0.01
N SER A 238 17.64 10.38 1.17
CA SER A 238 16.21 10.53 1.47
C SER A 238 15.94 11.78 2.30
N GLY A 239 14.68 12.21 2.25
CA GLY A 239 14.11 13.25 3.09
C GLY A 239 13.88 12.77 4.53
N ALA A 240 13.00 13.49 5.24
CA ALA A 240 12.69 13.20 6.63
C ALA A 240 11.18 13.05 6.86
N VAL A 241 10.80 12.08 7.69
CA VAL A 241 9.41 11.91 8.13
C VAL A 241 9.32 12.28 9.60
N LEU A 242 8.33 13.10 9.96
CA LEU A 242 7.94 13.43 11.32
C LEU A 242 6.61 12.73 11.64
N PRO A 243 6.64 11.58 12.34
CA PRO A 243 5.42 10.96 12.82
C PRO A 243 4.82 11.74 14.00
N ILE A 244 3.52 11.99 13.95
CA ILE A 244 2.74 12.65 15.01
C ILE A 244 1.64 11.69 15.45
N VAL A 245 1.80 11.04 16.60
CA VAL A 245 0.84 10.05 17.11
C VAL A 245 -0.20 10.74 17.98
N TYR A 246 -1.47 10.70 17.57
CA TYR A 246 -2.58 11.21 18.36
C TYR A 246 -3.13 10.12 19.29
N LEU A 247 -2.85 10.27 20.58
CA LEU A 247 -3.28 9.40 21.68
C LEU A 247 -4.64 9.90 22.20
N ASN A 248 -5.72 9.40 21.60
CA ASN A 248 -7.09 9.84 21.84
C ASN A 248 -7.76 9.19 23.07
N GLY A 249 -7.05 8.33 23.81
CA GLY A 249 -7.58 7.62 24.98
C GLY A 249 -8.31 6.31 24.66
N GLN A 250 -8.37 5.87 23.40
CA GLN A 250 -9.14 4.68 22.99
C GLN A 250 -8.29 3.55 22.40
N GLY A 251 -7.01 3.79 22.07
CA GLY A 251 -6.12 2.80 21.46
C GLY A 251 -5.08 2.21 22.42
N PRO A 252 -4.30 1.20 21.96
CA PRO A 252 -3.35 0.48 22.78
C PRO A 252 -2.20 1.36 23.28
N PHE A 253 -1.76 2.38 22.52
CA PHE A 253 -0.72 3.28 22.99
C PHE A 253 -1.24 4.26 24.04
N SER A 254 -2.51 4.66 23.98
CA SER A 254 -3.13 5.48 25.03
C SER A 254 -3.22 4.75 26.38
N CYS A 255 -3.29 3.40 26.36
CA CYS A 255 -3.27 2.57 27.56
C CYS A 255 -1.87 2.36 28.15
N MET A 256 -0.81 2.78 27.44
CA MET A 256 0.57 2.66 27.93
C MET A 256 0.95 3.87 28.78
N SER A 257 1.74 3.61 29.83
CA SER A 257 2.39 4.67 30.59
C SER A 257 3.44 5.41 29.76
N ASP A 258 3.75 6.64 30.16
CA ASP A 258 4.75 7.51 29.51
C ASP A 258 6.11 6.84 29.40
N ALA A 259 6.50 6.10 30.45
CA ALA A 259 7.73 5.33 30.47
C ALA A 259 7.71 4.14 29.49
N GLN A 260 6.57 3.49 29.30
CA GLN A 260 6.42 2.40 28.32
C GLN A 260 6.50 2.95 26.90
N LEU A 261 5.85 4.08 26.62
CA LEU A 261 5.89 4.74 25.31
C LEU A 261 7.31 5.19 24.95
N GLY A 262 8.02 5.82 25.90
CA GLY A 262 9.41 6.21 25.74
C GLY A 262 10.32 5.03 25.40
N ARG A 263 10.15 3.91 26.10
CA ARG A 263 10.94 2.69 25.84
C ARG A 263 10.60 2.03 24.51
N LEU A 264 9.31 1.93 24.17
CA LEU A 264 8.86 1.29 22.93
C LEU A 264 9.45 2.02 21.72
N PHE A 265 9.17 3.32 21.58
CA PHE A 265 9.59 4.08 20.41
C PHE A 265 11.08 4.44 20.44
N GLY A 266 11.67 4.61 21.63
CA GLY A 266 13.11 4.71 21.80
C GLY A 266 13.85 3.48 21.26
N SER A 267 13.33 2.28 21.53
CA SER A 267 13.93 1.03 21.02
C SER A 267 13.83 0.88 19.51
N LEU A 268 12.81 1.50 18.89
CA LEU A 268 12.60 1.49 17.44
C LEU A 268 13.44 2.55 16.70
N GLY A 269 14.18 3.39 17.42
CA GLY A 269 15.04 4.42 16.84
C GLY A 269 14.37 5.80 16.71
N TYR A 270 13.31 6.08 17.47
CA TYR A 270 12.72 7.42 17.56
C TYR A 270 13.15 8.18 18.82
N GLN A 271 13.02 9.50 18.80
CA GLN A 271 13.09 10.39 19.96
C GLN A 271 11.66 10.88 20.29
N PRO A 272 10.93 10.18 21.17
CA PRO A 272 9.54 10.50 21.46
C PRO A 272 9.39 11.72 22.38
N ARG A 273 8.54 12.67 21.98
CA ARG A 273 8.13 13.86 22.75
C ARG A 273 6.61 13.82 23.00
N LEU A 274 6.18 13.84 24.26
CA LEU A 274 4.76 13.81 24.64
C LEU A 274 4.21 15.22 24.91
N LEU A 275 3.11 15.61 24.25
CA LEU A 275 2.37 16.86 24.43
C LEU A 275 1.04 16.58 25.15
N GLY A 276 0.59 17.50 26.02
CA GLY A 276 -0.77 17.50 26.59
C GLY A 276 -0.99 16.66 27.86
N ALA A 277 0.04 16.43 28.68
CA ALA A 277 -0.04 15.55 29.85
C ALA A 277 -0.75 16.15 31.09
N SER A 278 -1.09 17.44 31.12
CA SER A 278 -1.71 18.11 32.27
C SER A 278 -2.89 19.01 31.90
N ASP A 279 -3.90 19.08 32.79
CA ASP A 279 -5.11 19.91 32.64
C ASP A 279 -4.82 21.42 32.51
N ASP A 280 -3.63 21.89 32.94
CA ASP A 280 -3.17 23.29 32.87
C ASP A 280 -2.58 23.70 31.49
N ASP A 281 -2.41 22.77 30.55
CA ASP A 281 -1.72 23.04 29.27
C ASP A 281 -2.64 23.57 28.16
N GLY A 282 -3.95 23.70 28.38
CA GLY A 282 -4.90 24.20 27.38
C GLY A 282 -4.52 25.59 26.84
N ASP A 283 -4.15 26.50 27.75
CA ASP A 283 -3.72 27.87 27.41
C ASP A 283 -2.34 27.91 26.73
N ARG A 284 -1.54 26.84 26.87
CA ARG A 284 -0.17 26.75 26.31
C ARG A 284 -0.06 25.81 25.12
N LEU A 285 -1.17 25.24 24.65
CA LEU A 285 -1.18 24.22 23.59
C LEU A 285 -0.46 24.70 22.32
N GLN A 286 -0.74 25.93 21.89
CA GLN A 286 -0.11 26.51 20.70
C GLN A 286 1.40 26.73 20.89
N ALA A 287 1.81 27.22 22.07
CA ALA A 287 3.22 27.40 22.40
C ALA A 287 3.97 26.06 22.50
N ASN A 288 3.34 25.04 23.09
CA ASN A 288 3.92 23.70 23.22
C ASN A 288 4.09 23.03 21.85
N MET A 289 3.09 23.16 20.98
CA MET A 289 3.15 22.67 19.61
C MET A 289 4.21 23.39 18.78
N ALA A 290 4.31 24.72 18.90
CA ALA A 290 5.33 25.51 18.20
C ALA A 290 6.75 25.08 18.60
N ALA A 291 7.03 24.99 19.91
CA ALA A 291 8.32 24.56 20.42
C ALA A 291 8.68 23.12 20.00
N SER A 292 7.70 22.21 20.06
CA SER A 292 7.90 20.80 19.70
C SER A 292 8.17 20.62 18.20
N MET A 293 7.46 21.35 17.34
CA MET A 293 7.68 21.38 15.90
C MET A 293 9.03 22.00 15.53
N ASP A 294 9.42 23.10 16.19
CA ASP A 294 10.72 23.75 15.98
C ASP A 294 11.90 22.85 16.37
N TRP A 295 11.79 22.19 17.53
CA TRP A 295 12.75 21.19 17.96
C TRP A 295 12.84 20.02 16.98
N ALA A 296 11.70 19.44 16.58
CA ALA A 296 11.69 18.30 15.66
C ALA A 296 12.32 18.66 14.31
N MET A 297 12.01 19.84 13.77
CA MET A 297 12.65 20.37 12.56
C MET A 297 14.17 20.48 12.74
N ALA A 298 14.64 21.13 13.80
CA ALA A 298 16.07 21.28 14.07
C ALA A 298 16.79 19.92 14.17
N GLN A 299 16.17 18.93 14.83
CA GLN A 299 16.71 17.58 14.93
C GLN A 299 16.80 16.88 13.56
N MET A 300 15.76 16.96 12.74
CA MET A 300 15.79 16.37 11.39
C MET A 300 16.91 16.99 10.53
N VAL A 301 17.08 18.32 10.59
CA VAL A 301 18.17 19.02 9.88
C VAL A 301 19.53 18.58 10.39
N GLN A 302 19.71 18.51 11.71
CA GLN A 302 20.95 18.10 12.32
C GLN A 302 21.35 16.68 11.90
N ILE A 303 20.39 15.74 11.85
CA ILE A 303 20.61 14.36 11.41
C ILE A 303 21.05 14.32 9.94
N GLN A 304 20.34 15.04 9.06
CA GLN A 304 20.67 15.11 7.64
C GLN A 304 22.05 15.73 7.40
N ASP A 305 22.34 16.86 8.04
CA ASP A 305 23.62 17.57 7.89
C ASP A 305 24.79 16.77 8.49
N ALA A 306 24.58 16.05 9.58
CA ALA A 306 25.59 15.15 10.16
C ALA A 306 25.89 13.98 9.22
N ALA A 307 24.84 13.33 8.68
CA ALA A 307 25.00 12.21 7.76
C ALA A 307 25.70 12.62 6.46
N ARG A 308 25.31 13.76 5.87
CA ARG A 308 25.87 14.26 4.60
C ARG A 308 27.31 14.74 4.75
N ARG A 309 27.66 15.39 5.87
CA ARG A 309 29.05 15.75 6.18
C ARG A 309 29.91 14.50 6.44
N GLY A 310 29.37 13.51 7.14
CA GLY A 310 30.04 12.23 7.38
C GLY A 310 30.31 11.45 6.09
N ALA A 311 29.38 11.47 5.12
CA ALA A 311 29.56 10.80 3.83
C ALA A 311 30.69 11.40 2.97
N THR A 312 31.04 12.67 3.17
CA THR A 312 32.16 13.33 2.47
C THR A 312 33.55 13.02 3.06
N GLY A 313 33.62 12.39 4.24
CA GLY A 313 34.85 11.94 4.87
C GLY A 313 34.94 10.41 4.87
N ALA A 314 35.94 9.84 4.19
CA ALA A 314 36.18 8.40 4.17
C ALA A 314 36.64 7.88 5.56
N THR A 315 35.68 7.60 6.45
CA THR A 315 35.90 6.81 7.67
C THR A 315 34.73 5.87 7.87
N GLU A 316 35.00 4.56 7.73
CA GLU A 316 34.06 3.43 7.73
C GLU A 316 33.41 3.11 9.09
N THR A 317 33.45 4.02 10.06
CA THR A 317 32.69 3.87 11.31
C THR A 317 31.38 4.63 11.18
N ARG A 318 30.35 3.99 10.62
CA ARG A 318 28.97 4.50 10.71
C ARG A 318 28.66 4.69 12.19
N ALA A 319 28.63 5.96 12.62
CA ALA A 319 28.15 6.34 13.94
C ALA A 319 26.77 5.71 14.17
N GLN A 320 26.39 5.52 15.45
CA GLN A 320 25.12 4.89 15.84
C GLN A 320 23.93 5.36 14.97
N PRO A 321 22.96 4.47 14.66
CA PRO A 321 21.84 4.81 13.79
C PRO A 321 21.14 6.08 14.30
N PRO A 322 20.81 7.03 13.40
CA PRO A 322 20.21 8.29 13.80
C PRO A 322 18.86 8.05 14.44
N ARG A 323 18.55 8.82 15.48
CA ARG A 323 17.26 8.74 16.16
C ARG A 323 16.34 9.84 15.66
N TRP A 324 15.24 9.46 15.02
CA TRP A 324 14.34 10.42 14.37
C TRP A 324 13.34 11.01 15.36
N PRO A 325 13.06 12.32 15.33
CA PRO A 325 12.08 12.91 16.23
C PRO A 325 10.67 12.37 15.97
N MET A 326 9.90 12.18 17.03
CA MET A 326 8.51 11.76 17.01
C MET A 326 7.72 12.60 18.01
N LEU A 327 6.54 13.05 17.60
CA LEU A 327 5.61 13.75 18.50
C LEU A 327 4.46 12.82 18.89
N MET A 328 4.07 12.85 20.16
CA MET A 328 2.90 12.14 20.69
C MET A 328 1.99 13.15 21.35
N MET A 329 0.75 13.25 20.90
CA MET A 329 -0.22 14.18 21.43
C MET A 329 -1.24 13.41 22.26
N ARG A 330 -1.16 13.53 23.58
CA ARG A 330 -2.17 12.99 24.49
C ARG A 330 -3.17 14.11 24.79
N MET A 331 -4.30 14.07 24.13
CA MET A 331 -5.39 15.04 24.32
C MET A 331 -6.70 14.25 24.41
N PRO A 332 -7.56 14.49 25.42
CA PRO A 332 -8.83 13.79 25.49
C PRO A 332 -9.73 14.20 24.32
N ALA A 333 -10.32 13.21 23.63
CA ALA A 333 -11.13 13.42 22.43
C ALA A 333 -12.31 14.41 22.62
N ARG A 334 -12.75 14.66 23.86
CA ARG A 334 -13.89 15.55 24.17
C ARG A 334 -13.51 17.01 24.44
N CYS A 335 -12.23 17.36 24.58
CA CYS A 335 -11.83 18.71 25.01
C CYS A 335 -11.94 19.80 23.94
N MET A 336 -12.28 19.46 22.69
CA MET A 336 -12.15 20.41 21.57
C MET A 336 -13.46 20.70 20.81
N GLY A 337 -14.54 19.93 21.03
CA GLY A 337 -15.78 20.00 20.25
C GLY A 337 -17.04 20.39 21.05
N PRO A 338 -18.22 20.45 20.40
CA PRO A 338 -19.48 20.75 21.08
C PRO A 338 -19.77 19.73 22.19
N THR A 339 -20.26 20.17 23.34
CA THR A 339 -20.58 19.26 24.46
C THR A 339 -22.02 19.44 24.94
N LEU A 340 -22.68 18.33 25.25
CA LEU A 340 -23.96 18.34 25.93
C LEU A 340 -23.77 18.66 27.42
N PRO A 341 -24.74 19.35 28.07
CA PRO A 341 -24.77 19.50 29.52
C PRO A 341 -24.70 18.14 30.23
N ALA A 342 -24.03 18.08 31.38
CA ALA A 342 -23.75 16.81 32.07
C ALA A 342 -24.99 15.98 32.47
N ALA A 343 -26.15 16.63 32.58
CA ALA A 343 -27.42 15.99 32.89
C ALA A 343 -27.94 15.09 31.74
N ASP A 344 -27.73 15.51 30.49
CA ASP A 344 -28.30 14.87 29.29
C ASP A 344 -27.34 13.86 28.62
N MET A 345 -26.19 13.60 29.24
CA MET A 345 -25.20 12.66 28.71
C MET A 345 -25.59 11.19 28.94
N THR A 346 -25.40 10.36 27.90
CA THR A 346 -25.55 8.90 27.97
C THR A 346 -24.50 8.26 28.91
N LEU A 347 -24.75 7.05 29.41
CA LEU A 347 -23.82 6.35 30.31
C LEU A 347 -22.44 6.10 29.68
N ALA A 348 -22.39 5.80 28.37
CA ALA A 348 -21.15 5.70 27.61
C ALA A 348 -20.40 7.05 27.53
N ALA A 349 -21.11 8.17 27.46
CA ALA A 349 -20.53 9.51 27.50
C ALA A 349 -20.02 9.92 28.90
N LYS A 350 -20.63 9.38 29.98
CA LYS A 350 -20.20 9.59 31.37
C LYS A 350 -18.93 8.81 31.74
N LEU A 351 -18.73 7.63 31.15
CA LEU A 351 -17.55 6.76 31.39
C LEU A 351 -16.26 7.26 30.72
N GLN A 352 -16.32 8.23 29.81
CA GLN A 352 -15.19 8.73 29.02
C GLN A 352 -14.53 10.02 29.58
N ARG A 353 -14.83 10.43 30.82
CA ARG A 353 -14.13 11.57 31.46
C ARG A 353 -12.78 11.15 32.04
N PRO A 354 -11.75 12.02 32.03
CA PRO A 354 -10.62 11.92 32.95
C PRO A 354 -11.15 11.98 34.39
N ALA A 355 -10.66 11.10 35.26
CA ALA A 355 -11.17 10.91 36.61
C ALA A 355 -10.95 12.15 37.50
N GLY A 356 -11.91 13.07 37.51
CA GLY A 356 -12.07 14.12 38.52
C GLY A 356 -13.22 13.88 39.50
N ILE A 357 -13.90 12.73 39.39
CA ILE A 357 -14.84 12.28 40.43
C ILE A 357 -14.04 11.37 41.34
N GLN A 358 -13.68 11.87 42.53
CA GLN A 358 -13.48 10.99 43.68
C GLN A 358 -14.78 10.21 43.85
N MET A 359 -14.90 9.05 43.19
CA MET A 359 -15.82 8.04 43.66
C MET A 359 -15.26 7.63 45.00
N ALA A 360 -15.92 8.10 46.06
CA ALA A 360 -15.86 7.43 47.34
C ALA A 360 -16.01 5.93 47.05
N MET A 361 -14.93 5.17 47.28
CA MET A 361 -15.00 3.72 47.28
C MET A 361 -15.97 3.35 48.40
N GLN A 362 -17.25 3.21 48.07
CA GLN A 362 -18.14 2.42 48.89
C GLN A 362 -17.88 0.96 48.52
N ASP A 363 -17.20 0.29 49.44
CA ASP A 363 -16.88 -1.14 49.46
C ASP A 363 -18.13 -2.03 49.33
N LYS A 364 -18.68 -2.16 48.12
CA LYS A 364 -19.59 -3.26 47.79
C LYS A 364 -19.30 -3.79 46.38
N PRO A 365 -18.65 -4.96 46.24
CA PRO A 365 -18.60 -5.63 44.96
C PRO A 365 -20.01 -6.09 44.57
N LEU A 366 -20.46 -5.66 43.38
CA LEU A 366 -21.66 -6.20 42.74
C LEU A 366 -21.33 -7.60 42.22
N VAL A 367 -21.40 -8.58 43.13
CA VAL A 367 -21.33 -10.01 42.80
C VAL A 367 -22.70 -10.43 42.27
N MET A 368 -22.79 -10.76 40.98
CA MET A 368 -23.88 -11.59 40.47
C MET A 368 -23.59 -13.05 40.88
N PRO A 369 -24.51 -13.75 41.57
CA PRO A 369 -24.26 -15.12 41.99
C PRO A 369 -24.36 -16.06 40.78
N MET A 370 -23.23 -16.57 40.32
CA MET A 370 -23.20 -17.79 39.50
C MET A 370 -23.08 -19.00 40.44
N ASP A 371 -24.05 -19.91 40.34
CA ASP A 371 -24.06 -21.16 41.10
C ASP A 371 -23.07 -22.17 40.50
N PHE A 372 -21.85 -22.19 41.04
CA PHE A 372 -20.78 -23.10 40.66
C PHE A 372 -21.10 -24.59 40.93
N ALA A 373 -22.05 -24.90 41.82
CA ALA A 373 -22.39 -26.28 42.17
C ALA A 373 -23.09 -27.02 41.01
N SER A 374 -23.85 -26.28 40.19
CA SER A 374 -24.57 -26.82 39.04
C SER A 374 -23.63 -27.18 37.87
N LEU A 375 -22.55 -26.42 37.68
CA LEU A 375 -21.57 -26.66 36.60
C LEU A 375 -20.66 -27.87 36.91
N GLN A 376 -20.32 -28.05 38.18
CA GLN A 376 -19.42 -29.13 38.62
C GLN A 376 -20.08 -30.52 38.54
N LYS A 377 -21.43 -30.60 38.70
CA LYS A 377 -22.21 -31.82 38.51
C LYS A 377 -22.32 -32.27 37.05
N GLN A 378 -22.26 -31.34 36.08
CA GLN A 378 -22.33 -31.69 34.65
C GLN A 378 -21.00 -32.24 34.13
N ILE A 379 -19.87 -31.83 34.70
CA ILE A 379 -18.53 -32.27 34.26
C ILE A 379 -18.18 -33.66 34.81
N THR A 380 -18.80 -34.09 35.92
CA THR A 380 -18.48 -35.38 36.59
C THR A 380 -19.21 -36.61 36.03
N ALA A 381 -20.10 -36.45 35.04
CA ALA A 381 -20.95 -37.55 34.53
C ALA A 381 -20.43 -38.25 33.25
N MET A 382 -19.24 -37.94 32.75
CA MET A 382 -18.68 -38.60 31.56
C MET A 382 -17.66 -39.68 31.92
N PRO A 383 -17.79 -40.93 31.43
CA PRO A 383 -16.87 -42.01 31.74
C PRO A 383 -15.56 -41.88 30.93
N MET A 384 -14.43 -41.89 31.64
CA MET A 384 -13.07 -41.84 31.09
C MET A 384 -12.57 -43.24 30.68
N PRO A 385 -11.93 -43.42 29.50
CA PRO A 385 -10.98 -44.50 29.28
C PRO A 385 -9.55 -44.09 29.68
N MET A 386 -8.77 -45.11 30.04
CA MET A 386 -7.41 -45.15 30.63
C MET A 386 -6.29 -44.34 29.94
N PRO A 387 -5.16 -44.06 30.64
CA PRO A 387 -4.20 -43.02 30.27
C PRO A 387 -3.14 -43.51 29.26
N MET A 388 -2.93 -42.72 28.20
CA MET A 388 -1.79 -42.81 27.28
C MET A 388 -0.84 -41.62 27.50
N PRO A 389 0.48 -41.78 27.23
CA PRO A 389 1.52 -40.88 27.72
C PRO A 389 1.56 -39.54 26.96
N MET A 390 1.71 -38.46 27.75
CA MET A 390 2.14 -37.07 27.42
C MET A 390 2.18 -36.67 25.94
N PRO A 391 1.38 -35.68 25.48
CA PRO A 391 1.57 -35.13 24.15
C PRO A 391 2.67 -34.08 24.14
N MET A 392 3.51 -34.19 23.11
CA MET A 392 4.37 -33.13 22.58
C MET A 392 3.57 -31.82 22.42
N ALA A 393 4.22 -30.69 22.69
CA ALA A 393 3.69 -29.37 22.41
C ALA A 393 3.40 -29.23 20.90
N MET A 394 2.12 -29.39 20.54
CA MET A 394 1.64 -29.16 19.19
C MET A 394 1.44 -27.64 19.03
N VAL A 395 2.39 -26.98 18.35
CA VAL A 395 2.23 -25.59 17.92
C VAL A 395 1.21 -25.58 16.78
N MET A 396 -0.08 -25.42 17.11
CA MET A 396 -1.12 -25.14 16.12
C MET A 396 -1.01 -23.68 15.65
N THR A 397 -0.47 -23.46 14.46
CA THR A 397 -0.69 -22.24 13.70
C THR A 397 -1.96 -22.42 12.86
N MET A 398 -3.09 -21.93 13.36
CA MET A 398 -4.31 -21.83 12.58
C MET A 398 -4.22 -20.59 11.67
N PRO A 399 -4.32 -20.74 10.33
CA PRO A 399 -4.56 -19.60 9.46
C PRO A 399 -6.03 -19.19 9.63
N MET A 400 -6.27 -18.04 10.25
CA MET A 400 -7.62 -17.46 10.28
C MET A 400 -7.96 -16.89 8.90
N PRO A 401 -8.97 -17.39 8.19
CA PRO A 401 -9.54 -16.68 7.06
C PRO A 401 -10.34 -15.49 7.62
N VAL A 402 -9.92 -14.27 7.30
CA VAL A 402 -10.69 -13.06 7.64
C VAL A 402 -11.84 -12.94 6.64
N THR A 403 -12.85 -13.77 6.84
CA THR A 403 -14.24 -13.50 6.44
C THR A 403 -15.04 -13.54 7.74
N MET A 404 -15.26 -12.39 8.36
CA MET A 404 -16.22 -12.31 9.48
C MET A 404 -17.65 -12.38 8.95
N GLY A 405 -18.05 -13.59 8.55
CA GLY A 405 -19.44 -14.03 8.56
C GLY A 405 -19.75 -14.58 9.95
N THR A 406 -20.65 -13.90 10.66
CA THR A 406 -21.49 -14.49 11.74
C THR A 406 -20.78 -15.33 12.81
N SER A 407 -19.90 -14.71 13.61
CA SER A 407 -19.56 -15.23 14.95
C SER A 407 -19.41 -14.08 15.95
N ALA A 408 -20.53 -13.47 16.30
CA ALA A 408 -20.65 -12.50 17.39
C ALA A 408 -21.16 -13.20 18.66
N ARG A 409 -20.50 -14.28 19.10
CA ARG A 409 -20.78 -14.90 20.39
C ARG A 409 -19.47 -15.06 21.14
N VAL A 410 -19.36 -14.33 22.25
CA VAL A 410 -18.20 -14.22 23.16
C VAL A 410 -17.15 -13.15 22.77
N MET A 411 -17.59 -11.93 22.48
CA MET A 411 -16.79 -10.74 22.78
C MET A 411 -17.60 -9.85 23.72
N ASP A 412 -16.98 -9.39 24.81
CA ASP A 412 -17.60 -8.49 25.78
C ASP A 412 -18.09 -7.23 25.06
N THR A 413 -19.35 -6.86 25.27
CA THR A 413 -20.01 -5.73 24.62
C THR A 413 -19.22 -4.43 24.82
N ARG A 414 -18.47 -4.31 25.94
CA ARG A 414 -17.57 -3.18 26.20
C ARG A 414 -16.37 -3.13 25.25
N MET A 415 -15.82 -4.29 24.88
CA MET A 415 -14.68 -4.39 23.96
C MET A 415 -15.12 -4.05 22.52
N LEU A 416 -16.30 -4.50 22.10
CA LEU A 416 -16.90 -4.10 20.82
C LEU A 416 -17.20 -2.59 20.77
N LEU A 417 -17.71 -2.02 21.86
CA LEU A 417 -17.94 -0.57 21.98
C LEU A 417 -16.63 0.23 21.97
N HIS A 418 -15.58 -0.20 22.68
CA HIS A 418 -14.27 0.46 22.63
C HIS A 418 -13.62 0.36 21.25
N LEU A 419 -13.69 -0.79 20.58
CA LEU A 419 -13.20 -0.96 19.20
C LEU A 419 -14.00 -0.11 18.20
N GLN A 420 -15.31 0.05 18.37
CA GLN A 420 -16.14 0.91 17.52
C GLN A 420 -15.92 2.41 17.79
N CYS A 421 -15.73 2.82 19.05
CA CYS A 421 -15.43 4.20 19.43
C CYS A 421 -14.01 4.63 19.02
N GLY A 422 -13.02 3.73 19.09
CA GLY A 422 -11.67 3.97 18.57
C GLY A 422 -11.62 4.07 17.04
N ARG A 423 -12.50 3.35 16.33
CA ARG A 423 -12.56 3.32 14.86
C ARG A 423 -13.34 4.48 14.21
N ASN A 424 -14.21 5.17 14.94
CA ASN A 424 -15.05 6.24 14.39
C ASN A 424 -14.67 7.65 14.86
N GLY A 425 -13.71 7.80 15.80
CA GLY A 425 -13.43 9.09 16.43
C GLY A 425 -14.56 9.46 17.40
N ALA A 426 -14.32 10.41 18.30
CA ALA A 426 -15.37 10.84 19.20
C ALA A 426 -16.34 11.73 18.41
N MET A 427 -17.56 11.23 18.20
CA MET A 427 -18.68 12.03 17.73
C MET A 427 -19.35 12.69 18.93
N PRO A 428 -19.18 14.02 19.12
CA PRO A 428 -19.76 14.68 20.29
C PRO A 428 -21.30 14.69 20.26
N LEU A 429 -21.88 14.81 19.06
CA LEU A 429 -23.33 14.87 18.83
C LEU A 429 -23.72 13.86 17.76
N SER A 430 -24.83 13.16 17.97
CA SER A 430 -25.22 11.97 17.21
C SER A 430 -26.27 12.26 16.14
N SER A 431 -27.20 13.18 16.38
CA SER A 431 -28.28 13.55 15.45
C SER A 431 -28.87 14.93 15.75
N PRO A 432 -28.13 16.04 15.50
CA PRO A 432 -28.62 17.41 15.74
C PRO A 432 -29.87 17.78 14.91
N LYS A 433 -30.11 17.09 13.79
CA LYS A 433 -31.34 17.29 13.01
C LYS A 433 -32.60 16.83 13.76
N LYS A 434 -32.50 15.72 14.50
CA LYS A 434 -33.63 15.08 15.20
C LYS A 434 -33.75 15.53 16.67
N ASN A 435 -32.62 15.82 17.31
CA ASN A 435 -32.56 16.20 18.72
C ASN A 435 -32.30 17.70 18.87
N GLU A 436 -33.27 18.43 19.42
CA GLU A 436 -33.19 19.87 19.64
C GLU A 436 -32.10 20.27 20.64
N ASN A 437 -31.88 19.50 21.70
CA ASN A 437 -30.83 19.79 22.68
C ASN A 437 -29.43 19.67 22.05
N GLU A 438 -29.22 18.68 21.18
CA GLU A 438 -27.99 18.54 20.40
C GLU A 438 -27.82 19.68 19.39
N ARG A 439 -28.90 20.12 18.74
CA ARG A 439 -28.87 21.27 17.83
C ARG A 439 -28.48 22.56 18.55
N ASN A 440 -29.05 22.80 19.72
CA ASN A 440 -28.76 23.98 20.54
C ASN A 440 -27.30 23.94 21.04
N ALA A 441 -26.79 22.77 21.43
CA ALA A 441 -25.39 22.59 21.80
C ALA A 441 -24.42 22.83 20.62
N LEU A 442 -24.78 22.36 19.42
CA LEU A 442 -24.03 22.61 18.19
C LEU A 442 -23.99 24.11 17.87
N GLU A 443 -25.14 24.77 17.88
CA GLU A 443 -25.23 26.20 17.61
C GLU A 443 -24.44 27.01 18.64
N ALA A 444 -24.55 26.69 19.94
CA ALA A 444 -23.80 27.35 20.98
C ALA A 444 -22.29 27.24 20.75
N TYR A 445 -21.78 26.06 20.42
CA TYR A 445 -20.37 25.85 20.09
C TYR A 445 -19.92 26.64 18.86
N LEU A 446 -20.66 26.54 17.75
CA LEU A 446 -20.28 27.26 16.53
C LEU A 446 -20.31 28.79 16.73
N ARG A 447 -21.18 29.30 17.60
CA ARG A 447 -21.21 30.71 17.98
C ARG A 447 -20.05 31.13 18.88
N THR A 448 -19.48 30.23 19.71
CA THR A 448 -18.28 30.57 20.51
C THR A 448 -17.07 30.86 19.63
N CYS A 449 -16.99 30.24 18.45
CA CYS A 449 -15.94 30.51 17.46
C CYS A 449 -16.04 31.92 16.84
N ASN A 450 -17.18 32.61 16.95
CA ASN A 450 -17.42 33.94 16.37
C ASN A 450 -17.07 34.03 14.87
N PRO A 451 -17.82 33.35 13.98
CA PRO A 451 -17.51 33.28 12.55
C PRO A 451 -17.46 34.66 11.87
N ALA A 452 -18.26 35.62 12.32
CA ALA A 452 -18.26 36.98 11.78
C ALA A 452 -16.90 37.69 11.93
N ALA A 453 -16.22 37.48 13.06
CA ALA A 453 -14.89 38.05 13.30
C ALA A 453 -13.78 37.28 12.59
N LEU A 454 -13.96 35.97 12.35
CA LEU A 454 -12.96 35.12 11.69
C LEU A 454 -12.95 35.30 10.17
N PHE A 455 -14.13 35.34 9.53
CA PHE A 455 -14.23 35.29 8.07
C PHE A 455 -14.39 36.66 7.40
N GLY A 456 -14.87 37.68 8.10
CA GLY A 456 -15.26 38.94 7.47
C GLY A 456 -16.49 38.77 6.55
N GLN A 457 -16.94 39.85 5.89
CA GLN A 457 -18.16 39.81 5.07
C GLN A 457 -17.99 38.98 3.77
N ASP A 458 -16.79 39.01 3.17
CA ASP A 458 -16.56 38.40 1.85
C ASP A 458 -15.74 37.10 1.89
N CYS A 459 -15.26 36.66 3.07
CA CYS A 459 -14.35 35.50 3.26
C CYS A 459 -13.01 35.57 2.49
N THR A 460 -12.75 36.64 1.72
CA THR A 460 -11.60 36.76 0.83
C THR A 460 -10.33 37.22 1.54
N SER A 461 -10.43 38.14 2.51
CA SER A 461 -9.31 38.70 3.27
C SER A 461 -9.37 38.25 4.74
N LEU A 462 -8.87 37.05 5.02
CA LEU A 462 -8.84 36.51 6.38
C LEU A 462 -7.63 37.09 7.15
N PRO A 463 -7.85 37.84 8.24
CA PRO A 463 -6.82 38.69 8.86
C PRO A 463 -5.61 37.92 9.43
N TYR A 464 -5.83 36.69 9.88
CA TYR A 464 -4.77 35.82 10.43
C TYR A 464 -4.01 35.03 9.34
N LEU A 465 -4.59 34.83 8.14
CA LEU A 465 -3.97 34.02 7.10
C LEU A 465 -2.71 34.65 6.52
N ALA A 466 -2.61 35.98 6.48
CA ALA A 466 -1.41 36.66 6.00
C ALA A 466 -0.16 36.33 6.85
N CYS A 467 -0.36 36.02 8.14
CA CYS A 467 0.69 35.61 9.05
C CYS A 467 1.09 34.13 8.87
N LEU A 468 0.15 33.26 8.47
CA LEU A 468 0.33 31.81 8.48
C LEU A 468 0.64 31.20 7.11
N LEU A 469 0.00 31.68 6.04
CA LEU A 469 0.13 31.10 4.71
C LEU A 469 1.22 31.81 3.88
N PRO A 470 1.97 31.07 3.06
CA PRO A 470 2.93 31.65 2.12
C PRO A 470 2.24 32.51 1.05
N ARG A 471 2.82 33.69 0.72
CA ARG A 471 2.20 34.70 -0.17
C ARG A 471 2.20 34.35 -1.67
N GLN A 472 3.00 33.36 -2.13
CA GLN A 472 3.30 33.23 -3.57
C GLN A 472 2.90 31.91 -4.24
N THR A 473 2.28 30.98 -3.54
CA THR A 473 1.76 29.76 -4.18
C THR A 473 0.79 29.10 -3.19
N PRO A 474 -0.44 28.73 -3.61
CA PRO A 474 -1.28 27.82 -2.81
C PRO A 474 -0.43 26.60 -2.42
N GLY A 475 -0.50 26.13 -1.17
CA GLY A 475 0.39 25.07 -0.65
C GLY A 475 0.41 23.82 -1.54
N ARG A 476 -0.68 23.58 -2.27
CA ARG A 476 -0.81 22.59 -3.33
C ARG A 476 0.12 22.78 -4.53
N GLN A 477 0.31 24.01 -5.03
CA GLN A 477 1.17 24.29 -6.19
C GLN A 477 2.66 24.03 -5.88
N ALA A 478 3.08 24.19 -4.62
CA ALA A 478 4.46 23.97 -4.19
C ALA A 478 4.90 22.50 -4.26
N LEU A 479 3.98 21.54 -4.15
CA LEU A 479 4.25 20.10 -4.29
C LEU A 479 3.89 19.56 -5.68
N GLU A 480 2.83 20.10 -6.31
CA GLU A 480 2.44 19.68 -7.66
C GLU A 480 3.51 20.03 -8.71
N GLN A 481 4.18 21.18 -8.60
CA GLN A 481 5.21 21.57 -9.56
C GLN A 481 6.42 20.62 -9.54
N PRO A 482 7.04 20.29 -8.39
CA PRO A 482 8.10 19.27 -8.31
C PRO A 482 7.64 17.89 -8.78
N ALA A 483 6.44 17.44 -8.37
CA ALA A 483 5.92 16.14 -8.79
C ALA A 483 5.67 16.10 -10.32
N LYS A 484 5.11 17.16 -10.90
CA LYS A 484 4.95 17.30 -12.35
C LYS A 484 6.29 17.37 -13.08
N ALA A 485 7.30 18.01 -12.49
CA ALA A 485 8.66 18.02 -13.04
C ALA A 485 9.31 16.63 -13.02
N MET A 486 9.01 15.80 -12.01
CA MET A 486 9.51 14.41 -11.93
C MET A 486 8.76 13.44 -12.85
N MET A 487 7.52 13.76 -13.26
CA MET A 487 6.69 12.94 -14.18
C MET A 487 7.24 12.78 -15.61
N THR A 488 8.47 13.25 -15.88
CA THR A 488 9.16 13.04 -17.16
C THR A 488 9.29 11.56 -17.53
N THR A 489 9.32 11.27 -18.83
CA THR A 489 9.58 9.92 -19.34
C THR A 489 10.97 9.45 -18.91
N LEU A 490 11.08 8.21 -18.43
CA LEU A 490 12.37 7.62 -18.08
C LEU A 490 13.28 7.51 -19.31
N GLU A 491 14.56 7.74 -19.09
CA GLU A 491 15.60 7.47 -20.07
C GLU A 491 15.80 5.97 -20.19
N MET A 492 15.31 5.40 -21.29
CA MET A 492 15.39 3.97 -21.53
C MET A 492 16.73 3.57 -22.18
N PRO A 493 17.25 2.37 -21.88
CA PRO A 493 18.35 1.76 -22.61
C PRO A 493 18.04 1.62 -24.11
N ASN A 494 19.08 1.62 -24.95
CA ASN A 494 18.90 1.31 -26.36
C ASN A 494 18.75 -0.20 -26.54
N THR A 495 17.50 -0.66 -26.64
CA THR A 495 17.12 -2.08 -26.74
C THR A 495 17.71 -2.76 -27.98
N SER A 496 18.00 -2.01 -29.05
CA SER A 496 18.59 -2.55 -30.30
C SER A 496 20.06 -3.00 -30.14
N GLN A 497 20.86 -2.30 -29.33
CA GLN A 497 22.26 -2.69 -29.06
C GLN A 497 22.35 -3.83 -28.05
N GLN A 498 21.43 -3.84 -27.08
CA GLN A 498 21.34 -4.87 -26.04
C GLN A 498 20.87 -6.22 -26.62
N GLY A 499 19.83 -6.24 -27.46
CA GLY A 499 19.35 -7.48 -28.09
C GLY A 499 20.42 -8.24 -28.88
N ALA A 500 21.34 -7.51 -29.54
CA ALA A 500 22.47 -8.10 -30.26
C ALA A 500 23.56 -8.67 -29.34
N ALA A 501 23.87 -7.98 -28.23
CA ALA A 501 24.84 -8.47 -27.23
C ALA A 501 24.31 -9.68 -26.43
N PHE A 502 23.00 -9.73 -26.20
CA PHE A 502 22.31 -10.78 -25.47
C PHE A 502 22.15 -12.07 -26.27
N MET A 503 21.78 -11.97 -27.56
CA MET A 503 21.86 -13.10 -28.49
C MET A 503 23.30 -13.61 -28.62
N ALA A 504 24.30 -12.72 -28.62
CA ALA A 504 25.72 -13.08 -28.68
C ALA A 504 26.26 -13.75 -27.40
N GLN A 505 25.70 -13.51 -26.22
CA GLN A 505 26.05 -14.26 -24.99
C GLN A 505 25.40 -15.64 -24.97
N ALA A 506 24.16 -15.75 -25.45
CA ALA A 506 23.41 -16.99 -25.47
C ALA A 506 23.89 -17.95 -26.60
N SER A 507 24.52 -17.42 -27.65
CA SER A 507 25.15 -18.18 -28.75
C SER A 507 26.65 -18.47 -28.57
N ARG A 508 27.23 -18.23 -27.38
CA ARG A 508 28.61 -18.68 -27.08
C ARG A 508 28.73 -20.19 -26.83
N HIS A 509 27.60 -20.87 -26.66
CA HIS A 509 27.53 -22.32 -26.70
C HIS A 509 26.67 -22.73 -27.89
N GLU A 510 27.34 -23.31 -28.88
CA GLU A 510 26.83 -23.98 -30.07
C GLU A 510 26.55 -23.12 -31.32
N THR A 511 27.22 -23.59 -32.37
CA THR A 511 27.34 -23.11 -33.74
C THR A 511 26.01 -22.96 -34.46
N GLN A 512 25.93 -21.92 -35.31
CA GLN A 512 25.11 -21.79 -36.52
C GLN A 512 23.69 -22.42 -36.49
N ALA A 513 22.70 -21.52 -36.48
CA ALA A 513 21.31 -21.74 -36.91
C ALA A 513 20.26 -22.24 -35.90
N CYS A 514 20.51 -22.28 -34.58
CA CYS A 514 19.46 -22.58 -33.59
C CYS A 514 18.95 -21.32 -32.86
N ARG A 515 17.67 -20.99 -33.09
CA ARG A 515 16.88 -20.10 -32.20
C ARG A 515 16.49 -20.87 -30.92
N ALA A 516 17.45 -21.28 -30.07
CA ALA A 516 17.10 -22.04 -28.86
C ALA A 516 18.22 -22.11 -27.80
N SER A 517 18.78 -20.98 -27.37
CA SER A 517 19.52 -20.95 -26.10
C SER A 517 18.52 -20.71 -24.95
N ALA A 518 18.29 -21.71 -24.10
CA ALA A 518 17.40 -21.57 -22.96
C ALA A 518 17.93 -20.48 -21.99
N CYS A 519 17.10 -19.47 -21.69
CA CYS A 519 17.49 -18.38 -20.80
C CYS A 519 16.38 -18.08 -19.78
N SER A 520 16.78 -17.70 -18.57
CA SER A 520 15.82 -17.22 -17.56
C SER A 520 15.44 -15.78 -17.92
N ALA A 521 14.15 -15.53 -18.21
CA ALA A 521 13.70 -14.22 -18.64
C ALA A 521 14.03 -13.09 -17.62
N PRO A 522 13.86 -13.28 -16.29
CA PRO A 522 14.29 -12.31 -15.29
C PRO A 522 15.80 -12.05 -15.26
N ALA A 523 16.63 -13.06 -15.55
CA ALA A 523 18.08 -12.87 -15.63
C ALA A 523 18.47 -11.96 -16.80
N MET A 524 17.72 -12.02 -17.90
CA MET A 524 17.87 -11.13 -19.05
C MET A 524 17.33 -9.73 -18.81
N LEU A 525 16.32 -9.60 -17.94
CA LEU A 525 15.76 -8.31 -17.54
C LEU A 525 16.69 -7.53 -16.61
N ALA A 526 17.52 -8.21 -15.80
CA ALA A 526 18.36 -7.56 -14.79
C ALA A 526 19.36 -6.53 -15.35
N PRO A 527 20.14 -6.80 -16.42
CA PRO A 527 21.00 -5.79 -17.05
C PRO A 527 20.23 -4.57 -17.58
N PHE A 528 19.06 -4.78 -18.19
CA PHE A 528 18.18 -3.71 -18.64
C PHE A 528 17.75 -2.82 -17.46
N LEU A 529 17.26 -3.43 -16.38
CA LEU A 529 16.86 -2.69 -15.18
C LEU A 529 18.04 -1.98 -14.51
N ASN A 530 19.24 -2.57 -14.51
CA ASN A 530 20.43 -1.93 -13.98
C ASN A 530 20.75 -0.64 -14.74
N GLU A 531 20.69 -0.66 -16.08
CA GLU A 531 20.90 0.55 -16.88
C GLU A 531 19.78 1.58 -16.69
N VAL A 532 18.52 1.14 -16.56
CA VAL A 532 17.40 2.02 -16.19
C VAL A 532 17.65 2.69 -14.85
N CYS A 533 18.09 1.94 -13.82
CA CYS A 533 18.43 2.49 -12.51
C CYS A 533 19.54 3.55 -12.59
N VAL A 534 20.62 3.26 -13.33
CA VAL A 534 21.76 4.17 -13.47
C VAL A 534 21.38 5.45 -14.20
N LYS A 535 20.67 5.36 -15.33
CA LYS A 535 20.24 6.53 -16.11
C LYS A 535 19.18 7.39 -15.40
N ASN A 536 18.41 6.76 -14.51
CA ASN A 536 17.28 7.40 -13.84
C ASN A 536 17.47 7.45 -12.32
N ALA A 537 18.71 7.65 -11.86
CA ALA A 537 19.03 7.80 -10.44
C ALA A 537 18.12 8.85 -9.79
N GLY A 538 17.45 8.48 -8.69
CA GLY A 538 16.47 9.30 -7.98
C GLY A 538 15.07 9.43 -8.62
N ARG A 539 14.87 8.87 -9.83
CA ARG A 539 13.57 8.87 -10.54
C ARG A 539 12.95 7.47 -10.68
N PHE A 540 13.76 6.42 -10.56
CA PHE A 540 13.33 5.03 -10.65
C PHE A 540 13.89 4.18 -9.50
N ARG A 541 13.06 3.30 -8.95
CA ARG A 541 13.46 2.32 -7.92
C ARG A 541 12.89 0.94 -8.20
N LEU A 542 13.70 -0.09 -7.98
CA LEU A 542 13.22 -1.46 -7.88
C LEU A 542 12.77 -1.71 -6.44
N MET A 543 11.55 -2.21 -6.23
CA MET A 543 11.02 -2.46 -4.89
C MET A 543 10.65 -3.93 -4.72
N PRO A 544 11.00 -4.58 -3.60
CA PRO A 544 10.51 -5.91 -3.30
C PRO A 544 9.03 -5.85 -2.91
N ALA A 545 8.31 -6.96 -3.14
CA ALA A 545 6.93 -7.13 -2.69
C ALA A 545 6.80 -7.29 -1.16
N GLU A 546 7.87 -7.53 -0.42
CA GLU A 546 7.83 -7.49 1.05
C GLU A 546 7.48 -6.05 1.52
N PRO A 547 7.12 -5.79 2.80
CA PRO A 547 6.08 -4.82 3.20
C PRO A 547 6.30 -3.32 2.89
N GLN A 548 7.34 -2.99 2.13
CA GLN A 548 7.59 -1.70 1.47
C GLN A 548 6.62 -1.38 0.33
N GLN A 549 5.72 -2.28 -0.09
CA GLN A 549 4.72 -1.99 -1.13
C GLN A 549 3.86 -0.77 -0.83
N SER A 550 3.64 -0.49 0.45
CA SER A 550 2.89 0.67 0.90
C SER A 550 3.63 1.99 0.68
N HIS A 551 4.96 1.95 0.47
CA HIS A 551 5.76 3.09 0.01
C HIS A 551 5.46 3.46 -1.45
N LEU A 552 4.94 2.52 -2.26
CA LEU A 552 4.61 2.70 -3.68
C LEU A 552 3.76 3.94 -3.92
N LEU A 553 2.71 4.10 -3.10
CA LEU A 553 1.77 5.21 -3.22
C LEU A 553 2.49 6.55 -3.07
N GLY A 554 3.30 6.70 -2.03
CA GLY A 554 4.08 7.91 -1.77
C GLY A 554 5.16 8.16 -2.83
N TYR A 555 5.82 7.10 -3.30
CA TYR A 555 6.85 7.17 -4.32
C TYR A 555 6.28 7.69 -5.65
N CYS A 556 5.20 7.06 -6.12
CA CYS A 556 4.49 7.45 -7.34
C CYS A 556 3.81 8.82 -7.22
N ARG A 557 3.30 9.19 -6.03
CA ARG A 557 2.68 10.50 -5.81
C ARG A 557 3.65 11.66 -6.05
N MET A 558 4.93 11.44 -5.77
CA MET A 558 5.97 12.43 -6.05
C MET A 558 6.47 12.39 -7.50
N GLY A 559 5.76 11.71 -8.41
CA GLY A 559 6.06 11.65 -9.84
C GLY A 559 7.14 10.64 -10.25
N ARG A 560 7.66 9.84 -9.31
CA ARG A 560 8.74 8.88 -9.55
C ARG A 560 8.19 7.48 -9.86
N ARG A 561 8.90 6.69 -10.64
CA ARG A 561 8.44 5.39 -11.16
C ARG A 561 9.07 4.23 -10.41
N THR A 562 8.36 3.11 -10.30
CA THR A 562 8.89 1.92 -9.63
C THR A 562 8.38 0.65 -10.29
N LEU A 563 9.16 -0.42 -10.13
CA LEU A 563 8.80 -1.78 -10.48
C LEU A 563 8.80 -2.62 -9.19
N VAL A 564 7.64 -3.17 -8.84
CA VAL A 564 7.50 -4.02 -7.66
C VAL A 564 7.64 -5.48 -8.09
N CYS A 565 8.68 -6.16 -7.61
CA CYS A 565 8.92 -7.57 -7.92
C CYS A 565 8.40 -8.48 -6.81
N SER A 566 7.54 -9.45 -7.16
CA SER A 566 7.02 -10.49 -6.26
C SER A 566 7.22 -11.87 -6.85
N SER A 567 7.14 -12.89 -6.01
CA SER A 567 6.74 -14.23 -6.46
C SER A 567 5.20 -14.27 -6.55
N GLU A 568 4.64 -14.90 -7.59
CA GLU A 568 3.17 -15.08 -7.77
C GLU A 568 2.53 -15.74 -6.52
N THR A 569 3.29 -16.62 -5.87
CA THR A 569 2.85 -17.46 -4.75
C THR A 569 3.26 -16.91 -3.37
N SER A 570 3.93 -15.74 -3.33
CA SER A 570 4.47 -15.21 -2.08
C SER A 570 3.36 -14.95 -1.06
N PRO A 571 3.50 -15.39 0.21
CA PRO A 571 2.56 -14.99 1.28
C PRO A 571 2.62 -13.49 1.57
N PHE A 572 3.64 -12.79 1.06
CA PHE A 572 3.84 -11.34 1.20
C PHE A 572 3.41 -10.55 -0.05
N ARG A 573 2.60 -11.14 -0.94
CA ARG A 573 2.00 -10.42 -2.07
C ARG A 573 1.14 -9.23 -1.60
N PRO A 574 0.88 -8.23 -2.46
CA PRO A 574 -0.04 -7.16 -2.13
C PRO A 574 -1.39 -7.72 -1.70
N SER A 575 -1.90 -7.26 -0.55
CA SER A 575 -3.23 -7.64 -0.12
C SER A 575 -4.26 -7.15 -1.13
N SER A 576 -5.37 -7.88 -1.27
CA SER A 576 -6.49 -7.45 -2.11
C SER A 576 -6.94 -6.04 -1.80
N ASP A 577 -6.96 -5.68 -0.52
CA ASP A 577 -7.41 -4.39 -0.06
C ASP A 577 -6.43 -3.27 -0.47
N LEU A 578 -5.12 -3.53 -0.43
CA LEU A 578 -4.12 -2.58 -0.89
C LEU A 578 -4.24 -2.36 -2.40
N VAL A 579 -4.30 -3.44 -3.19
CA VAL A 579 -4.42 -3.34 -4.66
C VAL A 579 -5.68 -2.59 -5.05
N MET A 580 -6.83 -2.94 -4.47
CA MET A 580 -8.10 -2.24 -4.74
C MET A 580 -8.03 -0.77 -4.37
N THR A 581 -7.40 -0.44 -3.24
CA THR A 581 -7.22 0.95 -2.78
C THR A 581 -6.32 1.74 -3.75
N LEU A 582 -5.24 1.13 -4.26
CA LEU A 582 -4.37 1.73 -5.27
C LEU A 582 -5.11 1.94 -6.61
N CYS A 583 -5.91 0.97 -7.06
CA CYS A 583 -6.75 1.10 -8.25
C CYS A 583 -7.72 2.27 -8.12
N GLN A 584 -8.44 2.36 -7.00
CA GLN A 584 -9.38 3.46 -6.74
C GLN A 584 -8.65 4.81 -6.71
N TYR A 585 -7.46 4.88 -6.11
CA TYR A 585 -6.66 6.10 -6.12
C TYR A 585 -6.26 6.56 -7.52
N GLN A 586 -5.83 5.62 -8.36
CA GLN A 586 -5.47 5.92 -9.74
C GLN A 586 -6.66 6.42 -10.55
N LYS A 587 -7.86 5.83 -10.36
CA LYS A 587 -9.12 6.32 -10.96
C LYS A 587 -9.29 7.80 -10.76
N MET A 588 -9.22 8.19 -9.50
CA MET A 588 -9.53 9.54 -9.06
C MET A 588 -8.52 10.54 -9.57
N CYS A 589 -7.25 10.15 -9.58
CA CYS A 589 -6.22 10.98 -10.16
C CYS A 589 -6.47 11.15 -11.67
N ALA A 590 -6.94 10.11 -12.37
CA ALA A 590 -7.29 10.22 -13.78
C ALA A 590 -8.51 11.13 -14.05
N GLU A 591 -9.49 11.20 -13.13
CA GLU A 591 -10.66 12.09 -13.23
C GLU A 591 -10.33 13.57 -12.98
N ILE A 592 -9.21 13.86 -12.31
CA ILE A 592 -8.77 15.23 -12.00
C ILE A 592 -7.69 15.64 -13.03
N PRO A 593 -7.98 16.51 -14.01
CA PRO A 593 -7.05 16.79 -15.11
C PRO A 593 -5.67 17.32 -14.70
N SER A 594 -5.59 17.99 -13.55
CA SER A 594 -4.37 18.55 -12.99
C SER A 594 -3.48 17.52 -12.27
N LEU A 595 -3.98 16.30 -12.03
CA LEU A 595 -3.27 15.21 -11.39
C LEU A 595 -2.99 14.10 -12.41
N ARG A 596 -1.72 13.72 -12.55
CA ARG A 596 -1.31 12.52 -13.28
C ARG A 596 -0.32 11.77 -12.42
N LEU A 597 -0.43 10.45 -12.40
CA LEU A 597 0.45 9.56 -11.67
C LEU A 597 1.21 8.63 -12.62
N PRO A 598 2.43 8.23 -12.29
CA PRO A 598 3.10 7.15 -12.99
C PRO A 598 2.32 5.85 -12.83
N ALA A 599 2.40 4.97 -13.84
CA ALA A 599 1.82 3.65 -13.72
C ALA A 599 2.49 2.85 -12.60
N MET A 600 1.69 2.15 -11.81
CA MET A 600 2.18 1.22 -10.79
C MET A 600 2.33 -0.14 -11.45
N THR A 601 3.58 -0.61 -11.57
CA THR A 601 3.89 -1.85 -12.30
C THR A 601 4.39 -2.91 -11.32
N PHE A 602 3.77 -4.08 -11.39
CA PHE A 602 4.11 -5.27 -10.65
C PHE A 602 4.64 -6.34 -11.60
N LEU A 603 5.75 -6.97 -11.23
CA LEU A 603 6.32 -8.12 -11.90
C LEU A 603 6.19 -9.33 -10.98
N GLU A 604 5.31 -10.26 -11.34
CA GLU A 604 5.20 -11.55 -10.68
C GLU A 604 6.09 -12.57 -11.41
N THR A 605 7.05 -13.09 -10.66
CA THR A 605 8.01 -14.12 -11.08
C THR A 605 7.65 -15.46 -10.43
N CYS A 606 8.18 -16.57 -10.96
CA CYS A 606 7.89 -17.93 -10.48
C CYS A 606 6.41 -18.31 -10.69
N SER A 607 6.06 -18.68 -11.92
CA SER A 607 4.73 -19.18 -12.25
C SER A 607 4.35 -20.36 -11.35
N LEU A 608 3.04 -20.55 -11.12
CA LEU A 608 2.45 -21.76 -10.51
C LEU A 608 3.10 -23.07 -10.99
N LEU A 609 3.64 -23.09 -12.22
CA LEU A 609 4.18 -24.25 -12.94
C LEU A 609 5.64 -24.60 -12.59
N THR A 610 6.36 -23.76 -11.84
CA THR A 610 7.85 -23.83 -11.74
C THR A 610 8.38 -24.08 -10.34
N GLN A 611 7.50 -24.25 -9.35
CA GLN A 611 7.89 -24.45 -7.95
C GLN A 611 8.07 -25.93 -7.61
N SER A 612 9.20 -26.50 -8.03
CA SER A 612 9.60 -27.86 -7.62
C SER A 612 9.97 -27.99 -6.13
N ARG A 613 10.07 -26.88 -5.37
CA ARG A 613 10.57 -26.85 -3.99
C ARG A 613 9.62 -26.25 -2.94
N MET A 614 8.46 -25.71 -3.32
CA MET A 614 7.58 -25.00 -2.36
C MET A 614 6.20 -25.66 -2.29
N ALA A 615 5.71 -25.83 -1.05
CA ALA A 615 4.50 -26.58 -0.75
C ALA A 615 3.21 -25.88 -1.24
N PHE A 616 2.15 -26.69 -1.38
CA PHE A 616 0.76 -26.32 -1.73
C PHE A 616 0.23 -25.01 -1.15
N SER A 617 0.64 -24.62 0.07
CA SER A 617 0.19 -23.39 0.75
C SER A 617 0.49 -22.09 0.00
N GLN A 618 1.31 -22.14 -1.06
CA GLN A 618 1.67 -20.97 -1.85
C GLN A 618 0.92 -20.88 -3.21
N GLN A 619 0.23 -21.93 -3.66
CA GLN A 619 -0.48 -21.94 -4.95
C GLN A 619 -1.92 -21.40 -4.82
N THR A 620 -2.09 -20.08 -4.81
CA THR A 620 -3.43 -19.45 -4.76
C THR A 620 -3.55 -18.31 -5.75
N ALA A 621 -4.76 -18.10 -6.28
CA ALA A 621 -5.16 -16.93 -7.08
C ALA A 621 -4.58 -15.62 -6.49
N GLY A 622 -3.59 -15.06 -7.19
CA GLY A 622 -2.58 -14.11 -6.71
C GLY A 622 -3.03 -12.66 -6.73
N MET A 623 -2.86 -12.03 -7.89
CA MET A 623 -3.14 -10.62 -8.14
C MET A 623 -3.93 -10.41 -9.44
N LEU A 624 -3.79 -11.33 -10.40
CA LEU A 624 -4.58 -11.42 -11.62
C LEU A 624 -6.09 -11.29 -11.35
N ASP A 625 -6.64 -12.14 -10.50
CA ASP A 625 -8.09 -12.17 -10.23
C ASP A 625 -8.56 -10.91 -9.48
N ILE A 626 -7.70 -10.33 -8.63
CA ILE A 626 -7.99 -9.09 -7.90
C ILE A 626 -8.08 -7.91 -8.88
N LEU A 627 -7.15 -7.81 -9.82
CA LEU A 627 -7.15 -6.77 -10.86
C LEU A 627 -8.33 -6.93 -11.82
N LEU A 628 -8.67 -8.17 -12.20
CA LEU A 628 -9.89 -8.43 -12.98
C LEU A 628 -11.17 -8.08 -12.21
N CYS A 629 -11.21 -8.31 -10.90
CA CYS A 629 -12.30 -7.84 -10.04
C CYS A 629 -12.38 -6.31 -10.03
N ALA A 630 -11.24 -5.62 -9.92
CA ALA A 630 -11.19 -4.15 -9.95
C ALA A 630 -11.76 -3.58 -11.24
N MET A 631 -11.62 -4.28 -12.35
CA MET A 631 -12.17 -3.89 -13.66
C MET A 631 -13.68 -4.17 -13.81
N GLY A 632 -14.35 -4.76 -12.81
CA GLY A 632 -15.76 -5.14 -12.91
C GLY A 632 -16.01 -6.42 -13.74
N HIS A 633 -14.96 -7.21 -14.01
CA HIS A 633 -15.05 -8.43 -14.82
C HIS A 633 -15.29 -9.72 -14.01
N ALA A 634 -15.23 -9.66 -12.67
CA ALA A 634 -15.55 -10.80 -11.81
C ALA A 634 -16.94 -10.66 -11.19
N GLN A 635 -17.84 -11.58 -11.55
CA GLN A 635 -19.13 -11.74 -10.88
C GLN A 635 -18.91 -12.42 -9.52
N LYS A 636 -19.14 -11.72 -8.40
CA LYS A 636 -19.29 -12.40 -7.10
C LYS A 636 -20.63 -13.14 -7.10
N PRO A 637 -20.68 -14.45 -6.81
CA PRO A 637 -21.95 -15.16 -6.65
C PRO A 637 -22.77 -14.51 -5.51
N GLY A 638 -23.97 -14.01 -5.79
CA GLY A 638 -24.92 -13.51 -4.78
C GLY A 638 -25.14 -11.99 -4.70
N MET A 639 -24.53 -11.16 -5.55
CA MET A 639 -24.82 -9.72 -5.62
C MET A 639 -25.94 -9.39 -6.63
N ASN A 640 -26.92 -8.58 -6.23
CA ASN A 640 -28.06 -8.18 -7.07
C ASN A 640 -27.63 -7.37 -8.32
N VAL A 641 -28.19 -7.77 -9.46
CA VAL A 641 -27.88 -7.33 -10.84
C VAL A 641 -27.90 -5.80 -11.09
N PRO A 642 -28.80 -4.98 -10.49
CA PRO A 642 -28.88 -3.55 -10.83
C PRO A 642 -27.70 -2.70 -10.32
N VAL A 643 -27.07 -3.09 -9.20
CA VAL A 643 -25.90 -2.38 -8.64
C VAL A 643 -24.63 -2.74 -9.43
N PHE A 644 -24.59 -3.95 -9.98
CA PHE A 644 -23.47 -4.45 -10.78
C PHE A 644 -23.40 -3.79 -12.17
N GLU A 645 -24.55 -3.59 -12.84
CA GLU A 645 -24.60 -2.86 -14.13
C GLU A 645 -24.18 -1.38 -14.00
N ALA A 646 -24.42 -0.75 -12.85
CA ALA A 646 -23.95 0.60 -12.58
C ALA A 646 -22.42 0.65 -12.35
N LEU A 647 -21.84 -0.37 -11.71
CA LEU A 647 -20.40 -0.49 -11.48
C LEU A 647 -19.62 -0.86 -12.76
N GLN A 648 -20.21 -1.62 -13.68
CA GLN A 648 -19.58 -1.99 -14.95
C GLN A 648 -19.38 -0.82 -15.93
N ARG A 649 -20.13 0.29 -15.78
CA ARG A 649 -19.97 1.47 -16.65
C ARG A 649 -18.74 2.31 -16.33
N GLU A 650 -18.06 2.04 -15.22
CA GLU A 650 -16.88 2.79 -14.82
C GLU A 650 -15.77 1.85 -14.32
N ALA A 651 -14.95 1.33 -15.25
CA ALA A 651 -13.72 0.63 -14.89
C ALA A 651 -12.96 1.40 -13.79
N VAL A 652 -12.53 0.69 -12.74
CA VAL A 652 -11.92 1.38 -11.59
C VAL A 652 -10.59 2.00 -11.98
N CYS A 653 -9.80 1.43 -12.87
CA CYS A 653 -8.61 2.07 -13.42
C CYS A 653 -8.21 1.40 -14.74
N ASP A 654 -7.41 2.08 -15.56
CA ASP A 654 -6.78 1.43 -16.72
C ASP A 654 -5.83 0.33 -16.20
N THR A 655 -6.04 -0.90 -16.62
CA THR A 655 -5.32 -2.06 -16.08
C THR A 655 -4.62 -2.84 -17.18
N GLY A 656 -3.33 -3.05 -17.00
CA GLY A 656 -2.45 -3.88 -17.81
C GLY A 656 -2.27 -5.26 -17.22
N ILE A 657 -2.58 -6.33 -17.95
CA ILE A 657 -2.24 -7.70 -17.53
C ILE A 657 -1.49 -8.36 -18.67
N PHE A 658 -0.19 -8.55 -18.48
CA PHE A 658 0.73 -8.97 -19.51
C PHE A 658 1.39 -10.31 -19.19
N PHE A 659 1.44 -11.17 -20.19
CA PHE A 659 2.10 -12.48 -20.21
C PHE A 659 3.16 -12.48 -21.31
N PRO A 660 4.34 -11.89 -21.08
CA PRO A 660 5.46 -12.00 -22.01
C PRO A 660 5.74 -13.48 -22.34
N VAL A 661 6.13 -13.73 -23.58
CA VAL A 661 6.26 -15.08 -24.15
C VAL A 661 7.68 -15.62 -24.07
N ASP A 662 8.66 -14.74 -23.87
CA ASP A 662 10.10 -14.99 -23.77
C ASP A 662 10.84 -13.81 -23.10
N ALA A 663 12.17 -13.86 -23.06
CA ALA A 663 13.00 -12.82 -22.46
C ALA A 663 12.90 -11.45 -23.17
N ASN A 664 12.88 -11.43 -24.50
CA ASN A 664 12.82 -10.18 -25.27
C ASN A 664 11.46 -9.48 -25.10
N SER A 665 10.37 -10.25 -25.14
CA SER A 665 9.02 -9.75 -24.87
C SER A 665 8.85 -9.28 -23.42
N LEU A 666 9.54 -9.90 -22.44
CA LEU A 666 9.58 -9.38 -21.07
C LEU A 666 10.24 -7.98 -21.01
N VAL A 667 11.37 -7.78 -21.69
CA VAL A 667 12.03 -6.46 -21.77
C VAL A 667 11.12 -5.43 -22.44
N ALA A 668 10.52 -5.78 -23.58
CA ALA A 668 9.60 -4.91 -24.31
C ALA A 668 8.37 -4.52 -23.47
N THR A 669 7.74 -5.51 -22.83
CA THR A 669 6.57 -5.31 -21.96
C THR A 669 6.92 -4.43 -20.76
N THR A 670 8.07 -4.69 -20.12
CA THR A 670 8.54 -3.89 -18.98
C THR A 670 8.79 -2.44 -19.41
N GLN A 671 9.45 -2.24 -20.55
CA GLN A 671 9.68 -0.90 -21.10
C GLN A 671 8.38 -0.14 -21.37
N GLN A 672 7.36 -0.80 -21.93
CA GLN A 672 6.05 -0.20 -22.18
C GLN A 672 5.34 0.17 -20.86
N CYS A 673 5.31 -0.75 -19.90
CA CYS A 673 4.68 -0.51 -18.60
C CYS A 673 5.36 0.63 -17.82
N LEU A 674 6.68 0.71 -17.88
CA LEU A 674 7.46 1.79 -17.25
C LEU A 674 7.29 3.16 -17.91
N LYS A 675 6.71 3.26 -19.11
CA LYS A 675 6.35 4.54 -19.76
C LYS A 675 4.91 4.97 -19.45
N ALA A 676 4.03 4.03 -19.13
CA ALA A 676 2.61 4.28 -18.89
C ALA A 676 2.36 5.22 -17.69
N THR A 677 1.18 5.83 -17.66
CA THR A 677 0.70 6.73 -16.59
C THR A 677 -0.76 6.42 -16.29
N ASN A 678 -1.21 6.62 -15.05
CA ASN A 678 -2.57 6.33 -14.60
C ASN A 678 -3.03 4.90 -14.91
N ALA A 679 -2.09 3.94 -14.89
CA ALA A 679 -2.38 2.52 -15.10
C ALA A 679 -1.84 1.63 -13.98
N MET A 680 -2.55 0.53 -13.73
CA MET A 680 -2.09 -0.58 -12.88
C MET A 680 -1.64 -1.72 -13.77
N ASN A 681 -0.35 -2.03 -13.81
CA ASN A 681 0.22 -3.05 -14.68
C ASN A 681 0.67 -4.26 -13.88
N LEU A 682 0.28 -5.45 -14.32
CA LEU A 682 0.77 -6.75 -13.87
C LEU A 682 1.49 -7.43 -15.03
N ILE A 683 2.75 -7.77 -14.84
CA ILE A 683 3.56 -8.57 -15.74
C ILE A 683 3.80 -9.91 -15.06
N VAL A 684 3.42 -11.01 -15.71
CA VAL A 684 3.62 -12.37 -15.19
C VAL A 684 4.65 -13.07 -16.06
N SER A 685 5.76 -13.52 -15.46
CA SER A 685 6.86 -14.15 -16.21
C SER A 685 7.50 -15.33 -15.46
N SER A 686 8.10 -16.25 -16.22
CA SER A 686 8.77 -17.43 -15.69
C SER A 686 10.20 -17.15 -15.27
N THR A 687 10.64 -17.76 -14.17
CA THR A 687 12.06 -17.84 -13.79
C THR A 687 12.78 -19.01 -14.46
N THR A 688 12.02 -19.94 -15.05
CA THR A 688 12.59 -21.12 -15.70
C THR A 688 13.37 -20.73 -16.95
N PRO A 689 14.54 -21.32 -17.20
CA PRO A 689 15.23 -21.17 -18.48
C PRO A 689 14.38 -21.71 -19.63
N LEU A 690 13.89 -20.83 -20.50
CA LEU A 690 13.01 -21.16 -21.62
C LEU A 690 13.61 -20.67 -22.94
N PRO A 691 13.22 -21.25 -24.09
CA PRO A 691 13.63 -20.76 -25.41
C PRO A 691 13.17 -19.31 -25.67
N VAL A 692 13.91 -18.61 -26.50
CA VAL A 692 13.55 -17.26 -27.00
C VAL A 692 13.00 -17.40 -28.41
N TRP A 693 11.78 -16.90 -28.62
CA TRP A 693 11.03 -17.09 -29.86
C TRP A 693 11.20 -15.94 -30.84
N THR A 694 11.34 -14.73 -30.30
CA THR A 694 11.53 -13.51 -31.07
C THR A 694 12.95 -13.38 -31.59
N ALA A 695 13.11 -12.99 -32.85
CA ALA A 695 14.43 -12.82 -33.46
C ALA A 695 15.16 -11.57 -32.96
N SER A 696 14.43 -10.58 -32.45
CA SER A 696 14.99 -9.35 -31.88
C SER A 696 14.06 -8.70 -30.86
N VAL A 697 14.59 -7.80 -30.04
CA VAL A 697 13.78 -6.98 -29.12
C VAL A 697 12.85 -6.03 -29.89
N ALA A 698 13.23 -5.55 -31.08
CA ALA A 698 12.36 -4.71 -31.91
C ALA A 698 11.12 -5.46 -32.41
N GLU A 699 11.28 -6.73 -32.79
CA GLU A 699 10.15 -7.61 -33.11
C GLU A 699 9.26 -7.79 -31.87
N ALA A 700 9.86 -8.01 -30.70
CA ALA A 700 9.13 -8.15 -29.45
C ALA A 700 8.40 -6.85 -29.03
N GLU A 701 8.96 -5.68 -29.31
CA GLU A 701 8.33 -4.37 -29.10
C GLU A 701 7.09 -4.22 -29.97
N GLN A 702 7.14 -4.63 -31.24
CA GLN A 702 5.98 -4.61 -32.13
C GLN A 702 4.90 -5.59 -31.64
N GLN A 703 5.26 -6.83 -31.32
CA GLN A 703 4.31 -7.83 -30.79
C GLN A 703 3.69 -7.39 -29.45
N CYS A 704 4.45 -6.71 -28.60
CA CYS A 704 3.96 -6.15 -27.34
C CYS A 704 2.98 -4.99 -27.59
N ALA A 705 3.26 -4.14 -28.59
CA ALA A 705 2.35 -3.06 -28.99
C ALA A 705 1.04 -3.59 -29.58
N ASP A 706 1.10 -4.65 -30.37
CA ASP A 706 -0.07 -5.35 -30.92
C ASP A 706 -0.82 -6.16 -29.83
N GLY A 707 -0.10 -6.54 -28.76
CA GLY A 707 -0.59 -7.32 -27.62
C GLY A 707 -0.70 -8.83 -27.87
N PHE A 708 -0.29 -9.29 -29.04
CA PHE A 708 -0.22 -10.72 -29.40
C PHE A 708 0.89 -10.96 -30.43
N ALA A 709 1.28 -12.23 -30.59
CA ALA A 709 2.16 -12.69 -31.65
C ALA A 709 1.48 -13.82 -32.44
N CYS A 710 1.66 -13.83 -33.77
CA CYS A 710 1.23 -14.92 -34.65
C CYS A 710 2.47 -15.59 -35.25
N TYR A 711 2.75 -16.83 -34.86
CA TYR A 711 3.96 -17.55 -35.28
C TYR A 711 3.70 -18.34 -36.56
N THR A 712 3.88 -17.68 -37.71
CA THR A 712 3.74 -18.31 -39.04
C THR A 712 4.74 -19.43 -39.28
N TRP A 713 5.92 -19.35 -38.68
CA TRP A 713 6.94 -20.41 -38.74
C TRP A 713 6.56 -21.66 -37.94
N ALA A 714 5.82 -21.50 -36.84
CA ALA A 714 5.34 -22.60 -36.01
C ALA A 714 4.04 -23.21 -36.58
N GLY A 715 3.16 -22.37 -37.13
CA GLY A 715 1.92 -22.77 -37.80
C GLY A 715 2.11 -23.24 -39.24
N THR A 716 0.98 -23.50 -39.91
CA THR A 716 0.90 -23.76 -41.36
C THR A 716 0.14 -22.66 -42.10
N ALA A 717 -0.46 -21.72 -41.37
CA ALA A 717 -1.27 -20.63 -41.92
C ALA A 717 -1.07 -19.33 -41.15
N GLY A 718 -1.15 -18.21 -41.87
CA GLY A 718 -1.04 -16.85 -41.35
C GLY A 718 -2.34 -16.28 -40.78
N LEU A 719 -2.31 -14.99 -40.44
CA LEU A 719 -3.49 -14.26 -39.96
C LEU A 719 -4.53 -14.11 -41.08
N GLY A 720 -5.81 -14.35 -40.78
CA GLY A 720 -6.90 -14.25 -41.76
C GLY A 720 -7.02 -15.41 -42.76
N GLU A 721 -6.02 -16.29 -42.86
CA GLU A 721 -6.10 -17.51 -43.68
C GLU A 721 -7.02 -18.57 -43.06
N ASP A 722 -7.59 -19.44 -43.91
CA ASP A 722 -8.45 -20.54 -43.47
C ASP A 722 -7.64 -21.61 -42.72
N VAL A 723 -8.21 -22.13 -41.63
CA VAL A 723 -7.56 -23.12 -40.76
C VAL A 723 -8.58 -24.13 -40.27
N ASP A 724 -8.11 -25.33 -39.93
CA ASP A 724 -8.92 -26.34 -39.26
C ASP A 724 -8.99 -26.08 -37.75
N ILE A 725 -7.93 -25.51 -37.18
CA ILE A 725 -7.82 -25.26 -35.75
C ILE A 725 -6.85 -24.11 -35.42
N VAL A 726 -7.11 -23.43 -34.30
CA VAL A 726 -6.21 -22.43 -33.73
C VAL A 726 -5.58 -22.97 -32.45
N LEU A 727 -4.27 -22.79 -32.29
CA LEU A 727 -3.51 -23.11 -31.07
C LEU A 727 -3.07 -21.80 -30.43
N CYS A 728 -3.47 -21.55 -29.19
CA CYS A 728 -3.19 -20.31 -28.49
C CYS A 728 -2.49 -20.56 -27.15
N GLY A 729 -1.34 -19.93 -26.92
CA GLY A 729 -0.63 -19.95 -25.65
C GLY A 729 -0.66 -18.60 -24.93
N ILE A 730 -0.80 -18.61 -23.61
CA ILE A 730 -0.78 -17.42 -22.77
C ILE A 730 0.13 -17.69 -21.56
N GLY A 731 1.30 -17.05 -21.53
CA GLY A 731 2.39 -17.29 -20.58
C GLY A 731 3.56 -18.08 -21.18
N CYS A 732 4.79 -17.87 -20.68
CA CYS A 732 6.02 -18.40 -21.28
C CYS A 732 5.98 -19.93 -21.45
N GLU A 733 5.56 -20.65 -20.40
CA GLU A 733 5.49 -22.10 -20.38
C GLU A 733 4.37 -22.65 -21.26
N MET A 734 3.23 -21.97 -21.34
CA MET A 734 2.12 -22.39 -22.19
C MET A 734 2.45 -22.19 -23.66
N VAL A 735 3.19 -21.13 -23.99
CA VAL A 735 3.70 -20.93 -25.35
C VAL A 735 4.70 -22.03 -25.72
N LEU A 736 5.59 -22.44 -24.80
CA LEU A 736 6.46 -23.60 -25.02
C LEU A 736 5.66 -24.87 -25.35
N GLU A 737 4.63 -25.19 -24.57
CA GLU A 737 3.83 -26.39 -24.81
C GLU A 737 2.96 -26.31 -26.07
N ILE A 738 2.50 -25.12 -26.45
CA ILE A 738 1.77 -24.88 -27.70
C ILE A 738 2.67 -25.04 -28.93
N ILE A 739 3.91 -24.53 -28.88
CA ILE A 739 4.87 -24.70 -29.97
C ILE A 739 5.33 -26.18 -30.04
N GLY A 740 5.52 -26.84 -28.91
CA GLY A 740 5.75 -28.28 -28.86
C GLY A 740 4.57 -29.09 -29.44
N CYS A 741 3.34 -28.67 -29.18
CA CYS A 741 2.13 -29.25 -29.77
C CYS A 741 2.11 -29.07 -31.30
N ALA A 742 2.38 -27.85 -31.78
CA ALA A 742 2.48 -27.55 -33.20
C ALA A 742 3.51 -28.43 -33.93
N GLN A 743 4.66 -28.68 -33.30
CA GLN A 743 5.69 -29.57 -33.85
C GLN A 743 5.19 -31.01 -33.99
N LEU A 744 4.56 -31.55 -32.94
CA LEU A 744 4.00 -32.90 -32.95
C LEU A 744 2.88 -33.03 -34.00
N LEU A 745 2.04 -32.02 -34.15
CA LEU A 745 1.00 -31.99 -35.17
C LEU A 745 1.57 -31.95 -36.59
N LYS A 746 2.64 -31.19 -36.85
CA LYS A 746 3.32 -31.20 -38.16
C LYS A 746 3.85 -32.59 -38.53
N GLN A 747 4.32 -33.35 -37.54
CA GLN A 747 4.83 -34.70 -37.75
C GLN A 747 3.71 -35.75 -37.91
N ALA A 748 2.67 -35.66 -37.08
CA ALA A 748 1.60 -36.64 -37.02
C ALA A 748 0.46 -36.39 -38.03
N CYS A 749 0.18 -35.13 -38.35
CA CYS A 749 -0.92 -34.65 -39.18
C CYS A 749 -0.44 -33.58 -40.18
N PRO A 750 0.37 -33.93 -41.19
CA PRO A 750 0.96 -32.94 -42.11
C PRO A 750 -0.07 -32.15 -42.92
N ASP A 751 -1.26 -32.72 -43.17
CA ASP A 751 -2.34 -32.08 -43.93
C ASP A 751 -3.20 -31.12 -43.08
N LEU A 752 -3.03 -31.13 -41.76
CA LEU A 752 -3.83 -30.32 -40.84
C LEU A 752 -3.41 -28.85 -40.92
N ARG A 753 -4.34 -27.96 -41.26
CA ARG A 753 -4.08 -26.51 -41.29
C ARG A 753 -4.31 -25.90 -39.92
N PHE A 754 -3.29 -25.30 -39.33
CA PHE A 754 -3.43 -24.66 -38.03
C PHE A 754 -2.64 -23.36 -37.89
N ARG A 755 -3.16 -22.47 -37.03
CA ARG A 755 -2.53 -21.20 -36.66
C ARG A 755 -1.99 -21.28 -35.24
N VAL A 756 -0.81 -20.72 -35.01
CA VAL A 756 -0.21 -20.59 -33.67
C VAL A 756 -0.21 -19.13 -33.24
N ILE A 757 -0.86 -18.86 -32.12
CA ILE A 757 -0.99 -17.52 -31.52
C ILE A 757 -0.41 -17.54 -30.11
N ALA A 758 0.26 -16.47 -29.73
CA ALA A 758 0.59 -16.18 -28.34
C ALA A 758 -0.04 -14.86 -27.91
N ILE A 759 -0.79 -14.84 -26.82
CA ILE A 759 -1.37 -13.60 -26.28
C ILE A 759 -0.42 -13.03 -25.23
N ILE A 760 0.01 -11.79 -25.46
CA ILE A 760 0.89 -11.03 -24.57
C ILE A 760 0.05 -10.16 -23.64
N ASP A 761 -0.99 -9.48 -24.14
CA ASP A 761 -1.90 -8.66 -23.34
C ASP A 761 -3.24 -9.37 -23.17
N LEU A 762 -3.53 -9.82 -21.95
CA LEU A 762 -4.76 -10.55 -21.65
C LEU A 762 -6.01 -9.68 -21.87
N MET A 763 -5.88 -8.35 -21.75
CA MET A 763 -7.03 -7.43 -21.90
C MET A 763 -7.52 -7.35 -23.35
N LEU A 764 -6.73 -7.85 -24.32
CA LEU A 764 -7.20 -8.06 -25.69
C LEU A 764 -8.37 -9.02 -25.79
N LEU A 765 -8.66 -9.83 -24.78
CA LEU A 765 -9.75 -10.81 -24.77
C LEU A 765 -11.02 -10.32 -24.05
N SER A 766 -10.99 -9.18 -23.35
CA SER A 766 -12.16 -8.57 -22.67
C SER A 766 -13.27 -8.18 -23.65
N ARG A 767 -14.56 -8.19 -23.32
CA ARG A 767 -15.65 -7.78 -24.24
C ARG A 767 -15.32 -6.50 -25.05
N GLU A 768 -15.71 -6.45 -26.33
CA GLU A 768 -15.58 -5.24 -27.17
C GLU A 768 -16.20 -4.01 -26.48
N GLY A 769 -15.42 -2.93 -26.40
CA GLY A 769 -15.79 -1.71 -25.67
C GLY A 769 -15.72 -1.81 -24.13
N GLY A 770 -15.45 -3.00 -23.57
CA GLY A 770 -15.28 -3.20 -22.13
C GLY A 770 -13.90 -2.79 -21.59
N HIS A 771 -12.90 -2.67 -22.46
CA HIS A 771 -11.57 -2.18 -22.11
C HIS A 771 -10.98 -1.40 -23.30
N PRO A 772 -10.17 -0.33 -23.10
CA PRO A 772 -9.60 0.46 -24.20
C PRO A 772 -8.77 -0.35 -25.21
N ARG A 773 -8.15 -1.44 -24.74
CA ARG A 773 -7.34 -2.37 -25.56
C ARG A 773 -8.11 -3.60 -26.04
N ALA A 774 -9.40 -3.73 -25.71
CA ALA A 774 -10.18 -4.88 -26.17
C ALA A 774 -10.26 -4.90 -27.70
N LEU A 775 -9.92 -6.04 -28.31
CA LEU A 775 -10.08 -6.24 -29.75
C LEU A 775 -11.52 -5.97 -30.20
N SER A 776 -11.69 -5.40 -31.39
CA SER A 776 -13.01 -5.38 -32.04
C SER A 776 -13.45 -6.80 -32.38
N ARG A 777 -14.74 -7.01 -32.62
CA ARG A 777 -15.25 -8.31 -33.07
C ARG A 777 -14.51 -8.83 -34.31
N ALA A 778 -14.32 -7.97 -35.31
CA ALA A 778 -13.64 -8.34 -36.55
C ALA A 778 -12.18 -8.77 -36.32
N ALA A 779 -11.43 -8.05 -35.47
CA ALA A 779 -10.05 -8.41 -35.14
C ALA A 779 -9.97 -9.71 -34.34
N PHE A 780 -10.92 -9.94 -33.42
CA PHE A 780 -11.02 -11.20 -32.67
C PHE A 780 -11.31 -12.38 -33.60
N GLU A 781 -12.24 -12.23 -34.54
CA GLU A 781 -12.57 -13.25 -35.53
C GLU A 781 -11.42 -13.50 -36.51
N GLN A 782 -10.63 -12.48 -36.87
CA GLN A 782 -9.42 -12.68 -37.67
C GLN A 782 -8.37 -13.51 -36.94
N LEU A 783 -8.23 -13.34 -35.63
CA LEU A 783 -7.29 -14.10 -34.81
C LEU A 783 -7.77 -15.51 -34.54
N PHE A 784 -8.99 -15.65 -34.03
CA PHE A 784 -9.48 -16.92 -33.51
C PHE A 784 -10.43 -17.65 -34.46
N THR A 785 -10.71 -17.12 -35.66
CA THR A 785 -11.75 -17.55 -36.60
C THR A 785 -13.18 -17.31 -36.10
N VAL A 786 -14.18 -17.54 -36.95
CA VAL A 786 -15.59 -17.41 -36.59
C VAL A 786 -16.12 -18.72 -35.99
N ASP A 787 -15.80 -19.84 -36.62
CA ASP A 787 -16.44 -21.15 -36.43
C ASP A 787 -15.46 -22.28 -36.04
N LYS A 788 -14.16 -22.12 -36.31
CA LYS A 788 -13.17 -23.18 -36.09
C LYS A 788 -12.82 -23.33 -34.61
N PRO A 789 -12.51 -24.56 -34.16
CA PRO A 789 -12.07 -24.80 -32.79
C PRO A 789 -10.77 -24.06 -32.47
N CYS A 790 -10.60 -23.69 -31.20
CA CYS A 790 -9.38 -23.07 -30.69
C CYS A 790 -8.97 -23.74 -29.38
N VAL A 791 -7.79 -24.35 -29.34
CA VAL A 791 -7.17 -24.87 -28.11
C VAL A 791 -6.39 -23.72 -27.49
N MET A 792 -6.76 -23.30 -26.28
CA MET A 792 -6.16 -22.18 -25.58
C MET A 792 -5.59 -22.64 -24.24
N ALA A 793 -4.27 -22.58 -24.13
CA ALA A 793 -3.50 -22.95 -22.95
C ALA A 793 -3.11 -21.69 -22.16
N PHE A 794 -3.50 -21.63 -20.89
CA PHE A 794 -3.34 -20.46 -20.03
C PHE A 794 -2.60 -20.82 -18.74
N GLN A 795 -1.63 -20.00 -18.37
CA GLN A 795 -0.87 -20.17 -17.14
C GLN A 795 -1.74 -20.02 -15.88
N GLY A 796 -2.76 -19.15 -15.91
CA GLY A 796 -3.68 -18.94 -14.79
C GLY A 796 -4.84 -19.95 -14.74
N HIS A 797 -5.88 -19.61 -13.98
CA HIS A 797 -7.08 -20.44 -13.85
C HIS A 797 -7.94 -20.40 -15.12
N ASP A 798 -8.39 -21.58 -15.57
CA ASP A 798 -9.26 -21.72 -16.75
C ASP A 798 -10.62 -21.02 -16.56
N ALA A 799 -11.15 -21.01 -15.34
CA ALA A 799 -12.37 -20.28 -14.97
C ALA A 799 -12.26 -18.78 -15.23
N THR A 800 -11.09 -18.17 -14.96
CA THR A 800 -10.84 -16.75 -15.19
C THR A 800 -10.91 -16.43 -16.69
N LEU A 801 -10.25 -17.24 -17.52
CA LEU A 801 -10.28 -17.11 -18.97
C LEU A 801 -11.68 -17.35 -19.55
N ARG A 802 -12.41 -18.34 -19.00
CA ARG A 802 -13.79 -18.64 -19.38
C ARG A 802 -14.72 -17.45 -19.13
N ASN A 803 -14.59 -16.79 -17.98
CA ASN A 803 -15.37 -15.60 -17.64
C ASN A 803 -15.06 -14.42 -18.58
N LEU A 804 -13.79 -14.24 -18.95
CA LEU A 804 -13.35 -13.18 -19.85
C LEU A 804 -13.95 -13.34 -21.26
N LEU A 805 -13.95 -14.57 -21.78
CA LEU A 805 -14.42 -14.91 -23.13
C LEU A 805 -15.95 -15.02 -23.23
N TYR A 806 -16.67 -15.23 -22.11
CA TYR A 806 -18.12 -15.44 -22.11
C TYR A 806 -18.90 -14.33 -22.86
N ASN A 807 -18.45 -13.08 -22.75
CA ASN A 807 -19.13 -11.90 -23.29
C ASN A 807 -18.64 -11.45 -24.69
N ARG A 808 -17.77 -12.22 -25.36
CA ARG A 808 -17.15 -11.82 -26.64
C ARG A 808 -18.03 -12.00 -27.89
N ALA A 809 -19.04 -12.86 -27.82
CA ALA A 809 -20.00 -13.06 -28.91
C ALA A 809 -21.43 -12.91 -28.38
N THR A 810 -22.36 -12.51 -29.24
CA THR A 810 -23.80 -12.57 -28.95
C THR A 810 -24.15 -13.99 -28.47
N ARG A 811 -24.64 -14.13 -27.23
CA ARG A 811 -25.05 -15.41 -26.60
C ARG A 811 -23.94 -16.45 -26.35
N GLY A 812 -22.66 -16.04 -26.28
CA GLY A 812 -21.58 -16.94 -25.86
C GLY A 812 -21.10 -17.93 -26.93
N GLU A 813 -21.39 -17.71 -28.22
CA GLU A 813 -20.98 -18.58 -29.32
C GLU A 813 -19.46 -18.81 -29.38
N ALA A 814 -18.65 -17.78 -29.05
CA ALA A 814 -17.20 -17.90 -29.00
C ALA A 814 -16.72 -18.96 -27.99
N ILE A 815 -17.37 -19.10 -26.82
CA ILE A 815 -16.90 -20.07 -25.80
C ILE A 815 -17.12 -21.52 -26.23
N GLN A 816 -18.13 -21.77 -27.08
CA GLN A 816 -18.50 -23.13 -27.49
C GLN A 816 -17.41 -23.82 -28.32
N ARG A 817 -16.61 -23.03 -29.03
CA ARG A 817 -15.49 -23.51 -29.85
C ARG A 817 -14.12 -23.40 -29.17
N MET A 818 -14.07 -22.87 -27.95
CA MET A 818 -12.83 -22.68 -27.19
C MET A 818 -12.59 -23.85 -26.24
N ILE A 819 -11.51 -24.58 -26.46
CA ILE A 819 -11.04 -25.66 -25.58
C ILE A 819 -10.00 -25.05 -24.65
N LEU A 820 -10.44 -24.71 -23.44
CA LEU A 820 -9.61 -24.03 -22.45
C LEU A 820 -8.86 -25.04 -21.58
N ARG A 821 -7.55 -24.86 -21.46
CA ARG A 821 -6.68 -25.56 -20.53
C ARG A 821 -5.95 -24.54 -19.66
N GLY A 822 -5.98 -24.76 -18.35
CA GLY A 822 -5.30 -23.93 -17.38
C GLY A 822 -5.28 -24.64 -16.03
N THR A 823 -4.88 -23.94 -14.98
CA THR A 823 -4.81 -24.55 -13.65
C THR A 823 -6.23 -24.72 -13.12
N SER A 824 -6.65 -25.97 -12.90
CA SER A 824 -8.06 -26.30 -12.58
C SER A 824 -8.28 -26.70 -11.12
N ASP A 825 -7.26 -27.23 -10.44
CA ASP A 825 -7.33 -27.60 -9.01
C ASP A 825 -5.95 -27.46 -8.35
N PRO A 826 -5.75 -26.51 -7.41
CA PRO A 826 -4.48 -26.38 -6.70
C PRO A 826 -4.15 -27.63 -5.88
N MET A 827 -5.12 -28.49 -5.51
CA MET A 827 -4.85 -29.71 -4.73
C MET A 827 -4.23 -30.86 -5.54
N ARG A 828 -4.24 -30.80 -6.88
CA ARG A 828 -3.59 -31.81 -7.74
C ARG A 828 -2.10 -31.54 -8.03
N ALA A 829 -1.57 -30.44 -7.51
CA ALA A 829 -0.33 -29.82 -7.97
C ALA A 829 0.88 -30.07 -7.05
N ASN A 830 1.06 -31.32 -6.60
CA ASN A 830 2.22 -31.76 -5.82
C ASN A 830 3.31 -32.37 -6.72
N GLY A 831 3.58 -31.76 -7.88
CA GLY A 831 4.54 -32.27 -8.85
C GLY A 831 5.98 -32.05 -8.41
N VAL A 832 6.81 -33.10 -8.46
CA VAL A 832 8.28 -33.02 -8.26
C VAL A 832 8.98 -32.31 -9.44
N SER A 833 8.30 -32.20 -10.59
CA SER A 833 8.82 -31.64 -11.84
C SER A 833 7.77 -30.81 -12.62
N ARG A 834 8.21 -30.01 -13.60
CA ARG A 834 7.34 -29.13 -14.41
C ARG A 834 6.36 -29.93 -15.26
N MET A 835 6.84 -30.99 -15.91
CA MET A 835 6.00 -31.82 -16.79
C MET A 835 4.91 -32.54 -15.98
N MET A 836 5.22 -33.02 -14.77
CA MET A 836 4.23 -33.65 -13.90
C MET A 836 3.13 -32.67 -13.48
N PHE A 837 3.50 -31.42 -13.16
CA PHE A 837 2.54 -30.36 -12.86
C PHE A 837 1.62 -30.08 -14.06
N LEU A 838 2.20 -29.93 -15.25
CA LEU A 838 1.42 -29.70 -16.46
C LEU A 838 0.52 -30.89 -16.79
N ALA A 839 0.97 -32.12 -16.55
CA ALA A 839 0.20 -33.34 -16.78
C ALA A 839 -1.01 -33.42 -15.85
N SER A 840 -0.86 -33.08 -14.56
CA SER A 840 -1.98 -33.11 -13.61
C SER A 840 -3.09 -32.09 -13.93
N ASN A 841 -2.74 -31.02 -14.65
CA ASN A 841 -3.66 -30.00 -15.17
C ASN A 841 -4.07 -30.23 -16.64
N GLY A 842 -3.61 -31.32 -17.29
CA GLY A 842 -3.91 -31.60 -18.69
C GLY A 842 -3.39 -30.51 -19.66
N CYS A 843 -2.30 -29.85 -19.31
CA CYS A 843 -1.72 -28.71 -20.05
C CYS A 843 -0.42 -29.05 -20.78
N THR A 844 0.02 -30.31 -20.80
CA THR A 844 1.22 -30.71 -21.56
C THR A 844 0.95 -30.68 -23.06
N ARG A 845 2.00 -30.52 -23.89
CA ARG A 845 1.90 -30.59 -25.35
C ARG A 845 1.12 -31.81 -25.88
N TYR A 846 1.20 -32.94 -25.19
CA TYR A 846 0.50 -34.18 -25.57
C TYR A 846 -1.01 -34.08 -25.33
N HIS A 847 -1.44 -33.48 -24.21
CA HIS A 847 -2.86 -33.19 -23.96
C HIS A 847 -3.39 -32.18 -24.97
N LEU A 848 -2.61 -31.13 -25.25
CA LEU A 848 -2.98 -30.10 -26.23
C LEU A 848 -3.09 -30.70 -27.65
N CYS A 849 -2.19 -31.61 -28.03
CA CYS A 849 -2.29 -32.36 -29.30
C CYS A 849 -3.54 -33.24 -29.33
N TYR A 850 -3.83 -33.94 -28.24
CA TYR A 850 -5.01 -34.77 -28.14
C TYR A 850 -6.29 -33.95 -28.35
N ASP A 851 -6.41 -32.82 -27.67
CA ASP A 851 -7.56 -31.91 -27.85
C ASP A 851 -7.64 -31.37 -29.27
N ALA A 852 -6.49 -31.01 -29.85
CA ALA A 852 -6.43 -30.49 -31.21
C ALA A 852 -6.90 -31.50 -32.26
N VAL A 853 -6.41 -32.73 -32.19
CA VAL A 853 -6.77 -33.83 -33.12
C VAL A 853 -8.24 -34.23 -32.96
N GLN A 854 -8.76 -34.23 -31.73
CA GLN A 854 -10.16 -34.53 -31.47
C GLN A 854 -11.09 -33.44 -32.02
N ALA A 855 -10.71 -32.16 -31.86
CA ALA A 855 -11.50 -31.04 -32.34
C ALA A 855 -11.45 -30.87 -33.86
N ALA A 856 -10.27 -31.04 -34.47
CA ALA A 856 -10.07 -30.95 -35.92
C ALA A 856 -10.40 -32.25 -36.66
N ALA A 857 -11.39 -32.98 -36.13
CA ALA A 857 -11.72 -34.36 -36.44
C ALA A 857 -11.88 -34.68 -37.95
N ALA A 858 -12.26 -33.75 -38.80
CA ALA A 858 -12.45 -34.02 -40.22
C ALA A 858 -11.12 -34.25 -40.98
N ASN A 859 -10.05 -33.57 -40.55
CA ASN A 859 -8.83 -33.40 -41.35
C ASN A 859 -7.56 -33.95 -40.66
N ALA A 860 -7.70 -34.60 -39.50
CA ALA A 860 -6.58 -35.05 -38.68
C ALA A 860 -6.11 -36.51 -38.94
N GLY A 861 -6.55 -37.16 -40.03
CA GLY A 861 -6.12 -38.53 -40.38
C GLY A 861 -6.56 -39.61 -39.38
N ASP A 862 -5.70 -40.60 -39.09
CA ASP A 862 -5.97 -41.69 -38.13
C ASP A 862 -5.83 -41.22 -36.66
N LYS A 863 -6.91 -40.61 -36.17
CA LYS A 863 -7.00 -40.07 -34.80
C LYS A 863 -6.69 -41.10 -33.73
N HIS A 864 -7.11 -42.35 -33.92
CA HIS A 864 -6.95 -43.36 -32.88
C HIS A 864 -5.48 -43.69 -32.69
N ALA A 865 -4.75 -43.89 -33.78
CA ALA A 865 -3.31 -44.10 -33.74
C ALA A 865 -2.59 -42.91 -33.09
N ILE A 866 -2.88 -41.68 -33.52
CA ILE A 866 -2.23 -40.46 -33.01
C ILE A 866 -2.50 -40.28 -31.51
N CYS A 867 -3.76 -40.41 -31.09
CA CYS A 867 -4.13 -40.27 -29.68
C CYS A 867 -3.50 -41.35 -28.80
N LYS A 868 -3.34 -42.58 -29.31
CA LYS A 868 -2.65 -43.67 -28.60
C LYS A 868 -1.16 -43.34 -28.44
N THR A 869 -0.51 -42.80 -29.46
CA THR A 869 0.89 -42.34 -29.37
C THR A 869 1.06 -41.24 -28.33
N MET A 870 0.20 -40.21 -28.33
CA MET A 870 0.27 -39.13 -27.34
C MET A 870 0.12 -39.62 -25.90
N ARG A 871 -0.76 -40.61 -25.66
CA ARG A 871 -0.90 -41.26 -24.34
C ARG A 871 0.35 -42.06 -23.96
N SER A 872 0.90 -42.82 -24.90
CA SER A 872 2.14 -43.57 -24.66
C SER A 872 3.31 -42.66 -24.29
N GLU A 873 3.41 -41.49 -24.91
CA GLU A 873 4.43 -40.50 -24.56
C GLU A 873 4.21 -39.89 -23.17
N LEU A 874 2.96 -39.61 -22.78
CA LEU A 874 2.64 -39.16 -21.42
C LEU A 874 3.07 -40.18 -20.37
N ASP A 875 2.76 -41.47 -20.58
CA ASP A 875 3.14 -42.55 -19.67
C ASP A 875 4.67 -42.69 -19.59
N ARG A 876 5.36 -42.57 -20.73
CA ARG A 876 6.83 -42.57 -20.80
C ARG A 876 7.44 -41.44 -19.97
N GLN A 877 6.91 -40.22 -20.09
CA GLN A 877 7.38 -39.06 -19.34
C GLN A 877 7.10 -39.21 -17.84
N ALA A 878 5.92 -39.70 -17.46
CA ALA A 878 5.57 -39.95 -16.06
C ALA A 878 6.53 -40.97 -15.42
N ASN A 879 6.82 -42.07 -16.11
CA ASN A 879 7.76 -43.08 -15.64
C ASN A 879 9.18 -42.51 -15.49
N TYR A 880 9.64 -41.73 -16.47
CA TYR A 880 10.97 -41.09 -16.39
C TYR A 880 11.08 -40.18 -15.15
N ILE A 881 10.06 -39.38 -14.86
CA ILE A 881 10.04 -38.48 -13.69
C ILE A 881 10.05 -39.28 -12.39
N ILE A 882 9.29 -40.38 -12.32
CA ILE A 882 9.27 -41.26 -11.13
C ILE A 882 10.65 -41.90 -10.91
N GLU A 883 11.31 -42.34 -11.96
CA GLU A 883 12.62 -43.01 -11.89
C GLU A 883 13.78 -42.05 -11.60
N ASN A 884 13.78 -40.87 -12.21
CA ASN A 884 14.93 -39.95 -12.21
C ASN A 884 14.73 -38.71 -11.31
N GLY A 885 13.50 -38.43 -10.89
CA GLY A 885 13.16 -37.26 -10.07
C GLY A 885 13.24 -35.92 -10.80
N CYS A 886 13.34 -35.92 -12.14
CA CYS A 886 13.43 -34.72 -12.98
C CYS A 886 12.68 -34.91 -14.32
N ASP A 887 12.42 -33.81 -15.02
CA ASP A 887 11.84 -33.86 -16.37
C ASP A 887 12.84 -34.45 -17.38
N ALA A 888 12.37 -35.18 -18.38
CA ALA A 888 13.23 -35.67 -19.45
C ALA A 888 13.84 -34.50 -20.24
N PRO A 889 15.10 -34.61 -20.72
CA PRO A 889 15.77 -33.52 -21.43
C PRO A 889 15.00 -33.01 -22.66
N GLU A 890 14.30 -33.91 -23.38
CA GLU A 890 13.50 -33.52 -24.55
C GLU A 890 12.29 -32.63 -24.21
N CYS A 891 11.83 -32.58 -22.95
CA CYS A 891 10.69 -31.75 -22.56
C CYS A 891 10.96 -30.25 -22.72
N MET A 892 12.22 -29.83 -22.69
CA MET A 892 12.62 -28.43 -22.87
C MET A 892 13.10 -28.13 -24.29
N SER A 893 13.33 -29.17 -25.09
CA SER A 893 13.74 -29.07 -26.49
C SER A 893 12.53 -28.95 -27.39
N VAL A 894 12.57 -27.96 -28.28
CA VAL A 894 11.64 -27.84 -29.41
C VAL A 894 12.48 -27.51 -30.64
N PRO A 895 12.92 -28.52 -31.41
CA PRO A 895 13.78 -28.30 -32.56
C PRO A 895 12.96 -27.65 -33.69
N PHE A 896 13.09 -26.32 -33.78
CA PHE A 896 12.64 -25.49 -34.90
C PHE A 896 13.83 -24.73 -35.48
#